data_AF-A0A957ZK76-F1
#
_entry.id   AF-A0A957ZK76-F1
#
_cell.length_a   1.000
_cell.length_b   1.000
_cell.length_c   1.000
_cell.angle_alpha   90.00
_cell.angle_beta   90.00
_cell.angle_gamma   90.00
#
_symmetry.space_group_name_H-M   'P 1'
#
loop_
_entity.id
_entity.type
_entity.pdbx_description
1 polymer ?
#
loop_
_entity_poly.entity_id
_entity_poly.type
_entity_poly.pdbx_seq_one_letter_code
_entity_poly.pdbx_strand_id
1 'polypeptide(L)'
;MDSPIAYIPMDRRQALVRPREFPDRTQGAALFADISGFTPLTEALVLELGAQRGAEELTRFLNLIYDAVIDEVHRFGGSVIAFAGDAITCWFDGDNGYRATTSALAMQEAMRPFAALTTPGGASISLTMKAAVATGPARRFLVGDPGGRVLDALAGETLVRLAAAEHQAGKGEVIVDAATLAALDRAKIGDRRRDPQHGEEFAVVTALEAPAAPAPWPTLDPASLATADVRPWLLPAVYERLQSGLGNFLAELRPTVALFLRFDGIDYDADDQAGAKLDGYMRWVQSIAARYDGTLIDLNIGDKGSYLYINFGAPQAHENDAERAAATALALRTPPAQLAFIGDVQIGISQGRMRAGAYGGANHRTYGVLGDEVNMAARLMMAATPGQILVSQSAYPPMAGRFVLDALPPIRVKGKRQPVAIFALTSERSSQVLQLTSPVYALPMIGRQAELDTALHKLAQAAGGHGQVIGIGGEAGIGKSRLASALIEAAQQRGFAIYGGECESYGVNRSYLVWQPIWRGIFGIDPTWPPTRQLEKLTEHVTTIDPGLAPRLPLLDMVLQLEIPDNDLTASLDARLRKAAREGLLADCLAAAARAHPLLIVLEDCQWLDPLSHDLLEALAQTIADLPVIFVYLFRPFEHDRLRAARVSTLSHHTQITLSAFDAEEIAAFVLAKITQLVGDEVRVPPALVDRIAARAEGNPFFLDELINYLHLQGIDFGDATALDRIALPDSVQRLVLSLVDRFSESQKITVKVASVIGRVFQAAWLWGVYPQIGDATRVRADLETLRRQELLLPAPGEPELTYFFRQVITQGVTYESLPFAVKSALHEQIGDFLEATYAGALDSVLDLLAFHYDRSENLAKRRLYLRRAGEAAQALYANDAAIDYFTRVLPLLPPEDHPNVLLRLGQVLDLIGQWEQAEERYLEALAASEALGDHATRMQAQIALGELERKQGRYAEAATWYGRAYAVAEEHADQPGLAKALICQGTLAAQQGDYAAATAHYARSLAIRRALDDQLNVAAVLNNMA
;
A
#
# COMPACT_ATOMS: atom_id res chain seq x y z
N MET A 1 -12.97 17.27 14.29
CA MET A 1 -12.71 16.05 15.08
C MET A 1 -14.01 15.31 15.23
N ASP A 2 -13.99 14.00 15.05
CA ASP A 2 -15.20 13.17 15.15
C ASP A 2 -15.59 12.98 16.63
N SER A 3 -16.82 13.33 16.98
CA SER A 3 -17.32 13.18 18.35
C SER A 3 -17.93 11.79 18.57
N PRO A 4 -17.57 11.06 19.63
CA PRO A 4 -18.24 9.81 20.00
C PRO A 4 -19.76 9.93 20.13
N ILE A 5 -20.27 11.11 20.53
CA ILE A 5 -21.71 11.38 20.68
C ILE A 5 -22.46 11.26 19.33
N ALA A 6 -21.77 11.47 18.19
CA ALA A 6 -22.38 11.34 16.86
C ALA A 6 -22.87 9.90 16.55
N TYR A 7 -22.41 8.88 17.27
CA TYR A 7 -22.81 7.48 17.07
C TYR A 7 -24.12 7.09 17.78
N ILE A 8 -24.69 8.00 18.57
CA ILE A 8 -25.96 7.80 19.27
C ILE A 8 -27.10 8.40 18.43
N PRO A 9 -28.28 7.78 18.28
CA PRO A 9 -29.47 8.43 17.68
C PRO A 9 -29.81 9.75 18.39
N MET A 10 -30.26 10.76 17.65
CA MET A 10 -30.42 12.14 18.19
C MET A 10 -31.39 12.19 19.37
N ASP A 11 -32.53 11.51 19.26
CA ASP A 11 -33.53 11.42 20.32
C ASP A 11 -33.03 10.67 21.57
N ARG A 12 -32.20 9.63 21.39
CA ARG A 12 -31.50 8.95 22.50
C ARG A 12 -30.53 9.90 23.20
N ARG A 13 -29.77 10.75 22.49
CA ARG A 13 -28.92 11.80 23.10
C ARG A 13 -29.76 12.75 23.97
N GLN A 14 -30.89 13.22 23.45
CA GLN A 14 -31.78 14.16 24.16
C GLN A 14 -32.27 13.57 25.48
N ALA A 15 -32.65 12.28 25.50
CA ALA A 15 -33.10 11.60 26.72
C ALA A 15 -31.97 11.27 27.70
N LEU A 16 -30.74 11.02 27.23
CA LEU A 16 -29.58 10.85 28.11
C LEU A 16 -29.23 12.17 28.84
N VAL A 17 -29.28 13.31 28.14
CA VAL A 17 -29.09 14.65 28.76
C VAL A 17 -30.28 15.08 29.61
N ARG A 18 -31.50 14.66 29.26
CA ARG A 18 -32.76 15.01 29.94
C ARG A 18 -33.57 13.73 30.20
N PRO A 19 -33.33 13.02 31.31
CA PRO A 19 -33.90 11.71 31.60
C PRO A 19 -35.41 11.61 31.31
N ARG A 20 -35.73 10.98 30.17
CA ARG A 20 -37.08 10.64 29.72
C ARG A 20 -37.13 9.14 29.49
N GLU A 21 -38.13 8.48 30.07
CA GLU A 21 -38.41 7.08 29.76
C GLU A 21 -38.79 6.95 28.28
N PHE A 22 -38.10 6.06 27.57
CA PHE A 22 -38.53 5.56 26.27
C PHE A 22 -39.36 4.30 26.52
N PRO A 23 -40.69 4.34 26.35
CA PRO A 23 -41.49 3.12 26.40
C PRO A 23 -41.14 2.23 25.21
N ASP A 24 -41.17 0.92 25.45
CA ASP A 24 -41.00 -0.11 24.42
C ASP A 24 -42.02 0.06 23.28
N ARG A 25 -43.32 0.14 23.63
CA ARG A 25 -44.40 0.46 22.68
C ARG A 25 -44.45 1.97 22.44
N THR A 26 -44.23 2.39 21.19
CA THR A 26 -44.36 3.77 20.70
C THR A 26 -45.37 3.83 19.52
N GLN A 27 -45.76 5.04 19.11
CA GLN A 27 -46.61 5.30 17.97
C GLN A 27 -46.08 6.52 17.21
N GLY A 28 -46.04 6.46 15.89
CA GLY A 28 -45.44 7.51 15.07
C GLY A 28 -45.36 7.16 13.59
N ALA A 29 -44.44 7.82 12.89
CA ALA A 29 -44.12 7.54 11.50
C ALA A 29 -42.69 7.01 11.36
N ALA A 30 -42.54 5.92 10.61
CA ALA A 30 -41.25 5.45 10.14
C ALA A 30 -41.00 5.94 8.71
N LEU A 31 -39.74 6.29 8.43
CA LEU A 31 -39.26 6.76 7.13
C LEU A 31 -38.08 5.87 6.73
N PHE A 32 -38.12 5.33 5.51
CA PHE A 32 -36.97 4.67 4.89
C PHE A 32 -36.55 5.47 3.65
N ALA A 33 -35.26 5.76 3.50
CA ALA A 33 -34.74 6.47 2.34
C ALA A 33 -33.55 5.72 1.72
N ASP A 34 -33.62 5.44 0.41
CA ASP A 34 -32.63 4.73 -0.39
C ASP A 34 -32.04 5.64 -1.47
N ILE A 35 -30.71 5.68 -1.58
CA ILE A 35 -29.98 6.55 -2.50
C ILE A 35 -29.59 5.77 -3.78
N SER A 36 -30.62 5.49 -4.59
CA SER A 36 -30.52 4.87 -5.91
C SER A 36 -29.52 5.58 -6.85
N GLY A 37 -28.29 5.04 -6.92
CA GLY A 37 -27.24 5.47 -7.85
C GLY A 37 -25.80 5.09 -7.46
N PHE A 38 -25.58 4.57 -6.24
CA PHE A 38 -24.23 4.32 -5.72
C PHE A 38 -23.43 3.21 -6.42
N THR A 39 -24.06 2.17 -7.00
CA THR A 39 -23.28 1.11 -7.67
C THR A 39 -22.55 1.62 -8.93
N PRO A 40 -23.19 2.32 -9.88
CA PRO A 40 -22.48 2.99 -10.98
C PRO A 40 -21.40 3.98 -10.52
N LEU A 41 -21.65 4.75 -9.45
CA LEU A 41 -20.65 5.66 -8.88
C LEU A 41 -19.43 4.90 -8.35
N THR A 42 -19.66 3.75 -7.69
CA THR A 42 -18.59 2.85 -7.22
C THR A 42 -17.79 2.30 -8.39
N GLU A 43 -18.45 1.76 -9.42
CA GLU A 43 -17.80 1.17 -10.60
C GLU A 43 -16.94 2.20 -11.36
N ALA A 44 -17.44 3.42 -11.55
CA ALA A 44 -16.69 4.49 -12.20
C ALA A 44 -15.48 4.96 -11.38
N LEU A 45 -15.67 5.26 -10.08
CA LEU A 45 -14.57 5.72 -9.22
C LEU A 45 -13.49 4.65 -9.05
N VAL A 46 -13.84 3.36 -9.02
CA VAL A 46 -12.88 2.25 -9.00
C VAL A 46 -12.13 2.10 -10.32
N LEU A 47 -12.77 2.39 -11.46
CA LEU A 47 -12.15 2.32 -12.79
C LEU A 47 -11.22 3.52 -13.07
N GLU A 48 -11.59 4.71 -12.60
CA GLU A 48 -10.82 5.96 -12.79
C GLU A 48 -9.66 6.11 -11.80
N LEU A 49 -9.88 5.77 -10.53
CA LEU A 49 -8.95 6.06 -9.42
C LEU A 49 -8.33 4.80 -8.81
N GLY A 50 -8.66 3.62 -9.33
CA GLY A 50 -8.31 2.34 -8.75
C GLY A 50 -9.13 1.99 -7.51
N ALA A 51 -9.12 0.70 -7.14
CA ALA A 51 -9.94 0.15 -6.06
C ALA A 51 -9.69 0.76 -4.67
N GLN A 52 -8.53 1.40 -4.43
CA GLN A 52 -8.27 2.11 -3.18
C GLN A 52 -8.97 3.47 -3.17
N ARG A 53 -8.44 4.44 -3.92
CA ARG A 53 -8.88 5.84 -3.90
C ARG A 53 -10.35 6.00 -4.31
N GLY A 54 -10.84 5.15 -5.22
CA GLY A 54 -12.25 5.15 -5.62
C GLY A 54 -13.22 4.86 -4.46
N ALA A 55 -12.87 3.97 -3.53
CA ALA A 55 -13.69 3.66 -2.36
C ALA A 55 -13.69 4.80 -1.30
N GLU A 56 -12.66 5.66 -1.32
CA GLU A 56 -12.55 6.81 -0.41
C GLU A 56 -13.40 7.97 -0.91
N GLU A 57 -13.29 8.30 -2.20
CA GLU A 57 -14.14 9.28 -2.86
C GLU A 57 -15.62 8.90 -2.78
N LEU A 58 -15.95 7.61 -2.94
CA LEU A 58 -17.29 7.09 -2.70
C LEU A 58 -17.79 7.43 -1.28
N THR A 59 -16.94 7.27 -0.27
CA THR A 59 -17.27 7.60 1.13
C THR A 59 -17.36 9.11 1.37
N ARG A 60 -16.56 9.91 0.65
CA ARG A 60 -16.62 11.38 0.70
C ARG A 60 -17.96 11.89 0.16
N PHE A 61 -18.41 11.35 -0.98
CA PHE A 61 -19.75 11.63 -1.52
C PHE A 61 -20.87 11.12 -0.59
N LEU A 62 -20.74 9.89 -0.06
CA LEU A 62 -21.71 9.29 0.86
C LEU A 62 -21.90 10.14 2.13
N ASN A 63 -20.82 10.64 2.72
CA ASN A 63 -20.90 11.51 3.90
C ASN A 63 -21.55 12.87 3.58
N LEU A 64 -21.17 13.53 2.46
CA LEU A 64 -21.77 14.81 2.04
C LEU A 64 -23.28 14.69 1.76
N ILE A 65 -23.71 13.55 1.21
CA ILE A 65 -25.13 13.24 0.98
C ILE A 65 -25.83 12.98 2.32
N TYR A 66 -25.22 12.18 3.20
CA TYR A 66 -25.79 11.93 4.52
C TYR A 66 -25.89 13.19 5.38
N ASP A 67 -24.93 14.12 5.35
CA ASP A 67 -25.08 15.44 5.97
C ASP A 67 -26.37 16.14 5.49
N ALA A 68 -26.55 16.25 4.17
CA ALA A 68 -27.69 16.95 3.56
C ALA A 68 -29.07 16.32 3.90
N VAL A 69 -29.18 14.99 3.92
CA VAL A 69 -30.47 14.34 4.18
C VAL A 69 -30.76 14.13 5.69
N ILE A 70 -29.72 13.96 6.52
CA ILE A 70 -29.88 13.82 7.98
C ILE A 70 -30.29 15.16 8.61
N ASP A 71 -29.78 16.29 8.11
CA ASP A 71 -30.19 17.60 8.62
C ASP A 71 -31.66 17.91 8.34
N GLU A 72 -32.24 17.47 7.21
CA GLU A 72 -33.69 17.57 6.98
C GLU A 72 -34.50 16.65 7.91
N VAL A 73 -34.04 15.41 8.18
CA VAL A 73 -34.66 14.53 9.19
C VAL A 73 -34.68 15.20 10.57
N HIS A 74 -33.55 15.77 11.00
CA HIS A 74 -33.47 16.50 12.26
C HIS A 74 -34.30 17.79 12.28
N ARG A 75 -34.41 18.51 11.15
CA ARG A 75 -35.21 19.74 10.99
C ARG A 75 -36.71 19.53 11.25
N PHE A 76 -37.23 18.35 10.91
CA PHE A 76 -38.62 17.97 11.18
C PHE A 76 -38.80 17.12 12.45
N GLY A 77 -37.77 17.01 13.29
CA GLY A 77 -37.84 16.34 14.58
C GLY A 77 -37.87 14.81 14.50
N GLY A 78 -37.38 14.23 13.40
CA GLY A 78 -37.10 12.81 13.28
C GLY A 78 -35.71 12.46 13.83
N SER A 79 -35.51 11.19 14.16
CA SER A 79 -34.22 10.62 14.56
C SER A 79 -33.84 9.50 13.59
N VAL A 80 -32.61 9.49 13.10
CA VAL A 80 -32.07 8.35 12.35
C VAL A 80 -31.74 7.24 13.34
N ILE A 81 -32.20 6.02 13.06
CA ILE A 81 -32.11 4.85 13.96
C ILE A 81 -31.08 3.83 13.45
N ALA A 82 -31.05 3.58 12.14
CA ALA A 82 -30.17 2.60 11.52
C ALA A 82 -29.67 3.06 10.14
N PHE A 83 -28.49 2.57 9.75
CA PHE A 83 -27.86 2.77 8.44
C PHE A 83 -27.69 1.41 7.75
N ALA A 84 -28.32 1.22 6.60
CA ALA A 84 -28.23 0.00 5.80
C ALA A 84 -27.46 0.29 4.50
N GLY A 85 -26.16 0.62 4.61
CA GLY A 85 -25.28 0.92 3.48
C GLY A 85 -25.58 2.28 2.83
N ASP A 86 -26.25 2.26 1.68
CA ASP A 86 -26.73 3.42 0.92
C ASP A 86 -28.18 3.84 1.26
N ALA A 87 -28.75 3.29 2.34
CA ALA A 87 -30.07 3.65 2.87
C ALA A 87 -30.07 3.94 4.39
N ILE A 88 -31.06 4.71 4.86
CA ILE A 88 -31.29 5.03 6.28
C ILE A 88 -32.74 4.80 6.72
N THR A 89 -32.91 4.32 7.95
CA THR A 89 -34.20 4.16 8.63
C THR A 89 -34.34 5.22 9.73
N CYS A 90 -35.41 6.00 9.70
CA CYS A 90 -35.67 7.11 10.62
C CYS A 90 -37.04 6.97 11.30
N TRP A 91 -37.16 7.51 12.52
CA TRP A 91 -38.39 7.51 13.32
C TRP A 91 -38.81 8.92 13.73
N PHE A 92 -40.11 9.20 13.64
CA PHE A 92 -40.72 10.46 14.07
C PHE A 92 -41.74 10.17 15.19
N ASP A 93 -41.30 10.30 16.44
CA ASP A 93 -42.10 10.03 17.66
C ASP A 93 -43.38 10.88 17.66
N GLY A 94 -44.55 10.22 17.79
CA GLY A 94 -45.86 10.86 17.78
C GLY A 94 -46.31 11.46 16.44
N ASP A 95 -45.64 11.17 15.31
CA ASP A 95 -46.07 11.67 14.00
C ASP A 95 -47.20 10.86 13.36
N ASN A 96 -48.13 11.54 12.70
CA ASN A 96 -49.18 10.92 11.89
C ASN A 96 -48.79 10.80 10.40
N GLY A 97 -47.50 10.90 10.09
CA GLY A 97 -46.96 10.85 8.73
C GLY A 97 -46.72 12.21 8.08
N TYR A 98 -47.27 13.31 8.62
CA TYR A 98 -47.09 14.64 8.04
C TYR A 98 -45.64 15.14 8.12
N ARG A 99 -44.94 14.98 9.25
CA ARG A 99 -43.53 15.39 9.36
C ARG A 99 -42.62 14.45 8.58
N ALA A 100 -42.84 13.13 8.66
CA ALA A 100 -42.07 12.15 7.90
C ALA A 100 -42.19 12.35 6.37
N THR A 101 -43.40 12.56 5.85
CA THR A 101 -43.62 12.82 4.41
C THR A 101 -43.08 14.20 3.99
N THR A 102 -43.17 15.21 4.85
CA THR A 102 -42.53 16.51 4.60
C THR A 102 -41.01 16.37 4.53
N SER A 103 -40.41 15.63 5.46
CA SER A 103 -38.98 15.33 5.46
C SER A 103 -38.55 14.57 4.21
N ALA A 104 -39.30 13.55 3.79
CA ALA A 104 -39.00 12.78 2.59
C ALA A 104 -38.91 13.65 1.32
N LEU A 105 -39.86 14.57 1.14
CA LEU A 105 -39.87 15.53 0.03
C LEU A 105 -38.73 16.56 0.16
N ALA A 106 -38.44 17.03 1.38
CA ALA A 106 -37.33 17.97 1.62
C ALA A 106 -35.96 17.33 1.37
N MET A 107 -35.77 16.05 1.73
CA MET A 107 -34.57 15.28 1.43
C MET A 107 -34.38 15.08 -0.08
N GLN A 108 -35.46 14.92 -0.86
CA GLN A 108 -35.37 14.91 -2.33
C GLN A 108 -34.95 16.27 -2.93
N GLU A 109 -35.41 17.38 -2.35
CA GLU A 109 -34.96 18.73 -2.72
C GLU A 109 -33.46 18.91 -2.37
N ALA A 110 -33.06 18.50 -1.16
CA ALA A 110 -31.67 18.53 -0.69
C ALA A 110 -30.73 17.62 -1.51
N MET A 111 -31.27 16.62 -2.22
CA MET A 111 -30.51 15.76 -3.13
C MET A 111 -30.21 16.40 -4.51
N ARG A 112 -30.85 17.52 -4.88
CA ARG A 112 -30.64 18.16 -6.20
C ARG A 112 -29.18 18.51 -6.54
N PRO A 113 -28.32 18.99 -5.61
CA PRO A 113 -26.90 19.24 -5.91
C PRO A 113 -26.11 17.98 -6.31
N PHE A 114 -26.60 16.80 -5.94
CA PHE A 114 -25.99 15.50 -6.22
C PHE A 114 -26.64 14.77 -7.42
N ALA A 115 -27.64 15.39 -8.07
CA ALA A 115 -28.38 14.78 -9.18
C ALA A 115 -27.56 14.64 -10.48
N ALA A 116 -26.41 15.33 -10.57
CA ALA A 116 -25.41 15.16 -11.63
C ALA A 116 -24.00 15.37 -11.06
N LEU A 117 -23.40 14.30 -10.52
CA LEU A 117 -22.02 14.32 -10.04
C LEU A 117 -21.07 14.07 -11.21
N THR A 118 -20.07 14.94 -11.39
CA THR A 118 -18.92 14.68 -12.25
C THR A 118 -17.83 13.99 -11.43
N THR A 119 -17.39 12.81 -11.87
CA THR A 119 -16.23 12.11 -11.29
C THR A 119 -14.92 12.81 -11.68
N PRO A 120 -13.79 12.55 -11.00
CA PRO A 120 -12.51 13.18 -11.36
C PRO A 120 -12.01 12.84 -12.77
N GLY A 121 -12.40 11.69 -13.34
CA GLY A 121 -12.16 11.32 -14.74
C GLY A 121 -13.18 11.88 -15.74
N GLY A 122 -14.15 12.68 -15.29
CA GLY A 122 -15.12 13.39 -16.14
C GLY A 122 -16.41 12.65 -16.48
N ALA A 123 -16.66 11.47 -15.89
CA ALA A 123 -17.93 10.76 -16.07
C ALA A 123 -19.06 11.48 -15.29
N SER A 124 -20.21 11.68 -15.94
CA SER A 124 -21.39 12.29 -15.31
C SER A 124 -22.36 11.21 -14.80
N ILE A 125 -22.57 11.16 -13.49
CA ILE A 125 -23.38 10.13 -12.82
C ILE A 125 -24.54 10.79 -12.07
N SER A 126 -25.75 10.30 -12.29
CA SER A 126 -26.96 10.82 -11.65
C SER A 126 -27.34 9.98 -10.44
N LEU A 127 -27.38 10.62 -9.27
CA LEU A 127 -27.94 10.04 -8.06
C LEU A 127 -29.39 10.50 -7.88
N THR A 128 -30.24 9.59 -7.40
CA THR A 128 -31.65 9.85 -7.09
C THR A 128 -32.00 9.19 -5.77
N MET A 129 -32.80 9.85 -4.93
CA MET A 129 -33.28 9.25 -3.68
C MET A 129 -34.76 8.87 -3.83
N LYS A 130 -35.09 7.66 -3.41
CA LYS A 130 -36.48 7.21 -3.20
C LYS A 130 -36.75 7.09 -1.71
N ALA A 131 -37.99 7.32 -1.28
CA ALA A 131 -38.36 7.22 0.13
C ALA A 131 -39.73 6.56 0.31
N ALA A 132 -39.87 5.81 1.40
CA ALA A 132 -41.12 5.21 1.85
C ALA A 132 -41.49 5.76 3.24
N VAL A 133 -42.78 5.98 3.48
CA VAL A 133 -43.33 6.36 4.79
C VAL A 133 -44.45 5.40 5.19
N ALA A 134 -44.40 4.91 6.42
CA ALA A 134 -45.47 4.14 7.03
C ALA A 134 -45.76 4.68 8.44
N THR A 135 -47.02 4.59 8.88
CA THR A 135 -47.47 5.11 10.19
C THR A 135 -48.17 4.03 10.98
N GLY A 136 -48.05 4.11 12.31
CA GLY A 136 -48.69 3.14 13.20
C GLY A 136 -47.97 2.95 14.54
N PRO A 137 -48.33 1.90 15.29
CA PRO A 137 -47.56 1.46 16.44
C PRO A 137 -46.22 0.86 15.99
N ALA A 138 -45.22 0.92 16.86
CA ALA A 138 -43.95 0.21 16.72
C ALA A 138 -43.42 -0.19 18.11
N ARG A 139 -42.52 -1.18 18.13
CA ARG A 139 -41.69 -1.51 19.30
C ARG A 139 -40.31 -0.91 19.13
N ARG A 140 -39.69 -0.45 20.22
CA ARG A 140 -38.32 0.06 20.20
C ARG A 140 -37.50 -0.43 21.39
N PHE A 141 -36.57 -1.34 21.11
CA PHE A 141 -35.75 -2.01 22.10
C PHE A 141 -34.33 -1.42 22.16
N LEU A 142 -33.69 -1.50 23.32
CA LEU A 142 -32.25 -1.30 23.48
C LEU A 142 -31.64 -2.63 23.91
N VAL A 143 -30.77 -3.22 23.09
CA VAL A 143 -30.37 -4.64 23.21
C VAL A 143 -28.87 -4.84 23.10
N GLY A 144 -28.35 -5.90 23.75
CA GLY A 144 -26.93 -6.26 23.75
C GLY A 144 -26.22 -5.97 25.07
N ASP A 145 -24.93 -6.30 25.12
CA ASP A 145 -24.05 -6.09 26.27
C ASP A 145 -23.48 -4.66 26.31
N PRO A 146 -23.70 -3.88 27.38
CA PRO A 146 -23.07 -2.56 27.57
C PRO A 146 -21.54 -2.58 27.65
N GLY A 147 -20.91 -3.73 27.99
CA GLY A 147 -19.46 -3.91 27.95
C GLY A 147 -18.92 -3.97 26.52
N GLY A 148 -19.61 -4.70 25.64
CA GLY A 148 -19.40 -4.71 24.19
C GLY A 148 -19.94 -3.44 23.52
N ARG A 149 -21.19 -3.51 23.04
CA ARG A 149 -21.96 -2.42 22.42
C ARG A 149 -23.47 -2.70 22.51
N VAL A 150 -24.28 -1.69 22.84
CA VAL A 150 -25.75 -1.74 22.73
C VAL A 150 -26.25 -1.30 21.35
N LEU A 151 -27.43 -1.78 20.95
CA LEU A 151 -28.09 -1.49 19.68
C LEU A 151 -29.53 -1.03 19.92
N ASP A 152 -29.97 0.00 19.18
CA ASP A 152 -31.33 0.53 19.19
C ASP A 152 -32.13 -0.09 18.04
N ALA A 153 -33.10 -0.95 18.36
CA ALA A 153 -33.82 -1.76 17.38
C ALA A 153 -35.29 -1.33 17.31
N LEU A 154 -35.74 -0.92 16.12
CA LEU A 154 -37.13 -0.55 15.83
C LEU A 154 -37.81 -1.69 15.07
N ALA A 155 -39.00 -2.10 15.51
CA ALA A 155 -39.68 -3.31 15.02
C ALA A 155 -41.21 -3.19 15.05
N GLY A 156 -41.89 -4.20 14.50
CA GLY A 156 -43.35 -4.33 14.46
C GLY A 156 -43.95 -4.10 13.07
N GLU A 157 -45.25 -4.33 12.92
CA GLU A 157 -46.00 -4.36 11.66
C GLU A 157 -45.76 -3.13 10.76
N THR A 158 -45.64 -1.93 11.36
CA THR A 158 -45.36 -0.67 10.64
C THR A 158 -44.03 -0.70 9.87
N LEU A 159 -43.02 -1.47 10.33
CA LEU A 159 -41.73 -1.64 9.63
C LEU A 159 -41.83 -2.65 8.49
N VAL A 160 -42.76 -3.61 8.58
CA VAL A 160 -43.08 -4.52 7.47
C VAL A 160 -43.78 -3.75 6.35
N ARG A 161 -44.79 -2.93 6.67
CA ARG A 161 -45.47 -2.05 5.69
C ARG A 161 -44.52 -1.00 5.08
N LEU A 162 -43.60 -0.44 5.87
CA LEU A 162 -42.57 0.48 5.38
C LEU A 162 -41.70 -0.15 4.29
N ALA A 163 -41.24 -1.38 4.52
CA ALA A 163 -40.38 -2.08 3.57
C ALA A 163 -41.18 -2.64 2.39
N ALA A 164 -42.44 -3.05 2.56
CA ALA A 164 -43.34 -3.34 1.45
C ALA A 164 -43.54 -2.12 0.54
N ALA A 165 -43.70 -0.92 1.11
CA ALA A 165 -43.76 0.33 0.36
C ALA A 165 -42.44 0.64 -0.39
N GLU A 166 -41.27 0.38 0.22
CA GLU A 166 -39.95 0.55 -0.42
C GLU A 166 -39.81 -0.27 -1.72
N HIS A 167 -40.29 -1.51 -1.75
CA HIS A 167 -40.30 -2.34 -2.96
C HIS A 167 -41.21 -1.79 -4.06
N GLN A 168 -42.26 -1.05 -3.70
CA GLN A 168 -43.18 -0.39 -4.64
C GLN A 168 -42.68 1.01 -5.10
N ALA A 169 -41.61 1.53 -4.48
CA ALA A 169 -41.05 2.86 -4.77
C ALA A 169 -40.12 2.86 -6.01
N GLY A 170 -40.41 3.73 -6.96
CA GLY A 170 -39.57 4.06 -8.10
C GLY A 170 -38.46 5.06 -7.74
N LYS A 171 -37.51 5.25 -8.66
CA LYS A 171 -36.43 6.23 -8.49
C LYS A 171 -36.97 7.65 -8.46
N GLY A 172 -36.63 8.42 -7.44
CA GLY A 172 -37.08 9.81 -7.30
C GLY A 172 -38.52 9.95 -6.80
N GLU A 173 -39.12 8.90 -6.24
CA GLU A 173 -40.48 8.95 -5.66
C GLU A 173 -40.47 8.95 -4.12
N VAL A 174 -41.45 9.65 -3.53
CA VAL A 174 -41.89 9.42 -2.15
C VAL A 174 -43.17 8.61 -2.21
N ILE A 175 -43.22 7.46 -1.55
CA ILE A 175 -44.40 6.59 -1.48
C ILE A 175 -44.86 6.42 -0.03
N VAL A 176 -46.17 6.26 0.17
CA VAL A 176 -46.76 6.12 1.51
C VAL A 176 -47.71 4.92 1.59
N ASP A 177 -47.80 4.28 2.77
CA ASP A 177 -48.78 3.22 3.05
C ASP A 177 -50.21 3.76 3.21
N ALA A 178 -51.21 2.86 3.15
CA ALA A 178 -52.62 3.24 3.24
C ALA A 178 -52.99 3.98 4.55
N ALA A 179 -52.33 3.66 5.67
CA ALA A 179 -52.55 4.34 6.95
C ALA A 179 -52.06 5.80 6.90
N THR A 180 -50.85 6.01 6.36
CA THR A 180 -50.27 7.35 6.15
C THR A 180 -51.10 8.15 5.16
N LEU A 181 -51.53 7.52 4.05
CA LEU A 181 -52.39 8.14 3.04
C LEU A 181 -53.71 8.64 3.62
N ALA A 182 -54.31 7.89 4.56
CA ALA A 182 -55.55 8.28 5.23
C ALA A 182 -55.37 9.48 6.19
N ALA A 183 -54.15 9.73 6.69
CA ALA A 183 -53.82 10.90 7.50
C ALA A 183 -53.47 12.15 6.65
N LEU A 184 -52.94 11.97 5.44
CA LEU A 184 -52.50 13.04 4.54
C LEU A 184 -53.66 13.68 3.74
N ASP A 185 -54.57 14.36 4.45
CA ASP A 185 -55.77 15.01 3.87
C ASP A 185 -55.46 16.10 2.80
N ARG A 186 -54.21 16.57 2.70
CA ARG A 186 -53.78 17.64 1.77
C ARG A 186 -52.55 17.28 0.92
N ALA A 187 -52.43 16.01 0.52
CA ALA A 187 -51.38 15.54 -0.38
C ALA A 187 -51.80 15.51 -1.87
N LYS A 188 -50.86 15.83 -2.76
CA LYS A 188 -51.00 15.63 -4.22
C LYS A 188 -50.52 14.23 -4.60
N ILE A 189 -51.48 13.33 -4.73
CA ILE A 189 -51.25 11.92 -5.04
C ILE A 189 -51.04 11.73 -6.56
N GLY A 190 -49.98 11.01 -6.91
CA GLY A 190 -49.70 10.51 -8.26
C GLY A 190 -50.22 9.09 -8.43
N ASP A 191 -49.34 8.18 -8.86
CA ASP A 191 -49.67 6.76 -9.01
C ASP A 191 -50.15 6.13 -7.68
N ARG A 192 -51.15 5.26 -7.79
CA ARG A 192 -51.47 4.25 -6.76
C ARG A 192 -50.93 2.90 -7.21
N ARG A 193 -50.34 2.17 -6.26
CA ARG A 193 -49.77 0.83 -6.47
C ARG A 193 -50.34 -0.11 -5.42
N ARG A 194 -50.33 -1.41 -5.71
CA ARG A 194 -50.90 -2.42 -4.84
C ARG A 194 -49.96 -3.61 -4.77
N ASP A 195 -49.58 -4.04 -3.58
CA ASP A 195 -48.70 -5.20 -3.43
C ASP A 195 -49.40 -6.49 -3.93
N PRO A 196 -48.82 -7.23 -4.90
CA PRO A 196 -49.37 -8.50 -5.36
C PRO A 196 -49.43 -9.60 -4.29
N GLN A 197 -48.66 -9.51 -3.19
CA GLN A 197 -48.60 -10.56 -2.17
C GLN A 197 -49.65 -10.38 -1.07
N HIS A 198 -49.71 -9.21 -0.43
CA HIS A 198 -50.57 -8.92 0.72
C HIS A 198 -51.80 -8.07 0.36
N GLY A 199 -51.81 -7.46 -0.83
CA GLY A 199 -52.95 -6.70 -1.34
C GLY A 199 -53.13 -5.31 -0.70
N GLU A 200 -52.13 -4.79 -0.01
CA GLU A 200 -52.10 -3.42 0.54
C GLU A 200 -52.03 -2.36 -0.58
N GLU A 201 -52.65 -1.19 -0.37
CA GLU A 201 -52.54 -0.03 -1.26
C GLU A 201 -51.43 0.93 -0.80
N PHE A 202 -50.67 1.43 -1.77
CA PHE A 202 -49.61 2.42 -1.61
C PHE A 202 -49.84 3.58 -2.60
N ALA A 203 -49.39 4.78 -2.25
CA ALA A 203 -49.58 5.96 -3.07
C ALA A 203 -48.33 6.84 -3.16
N VAL A 204 -47.97 7.26 -4.38
CA VAL A 204 -46.88 8.20 -4.61
C VAL A 204 -47.34 9.61 -4.23
N VAL A 205 -46.63 10.26 -3.31
CA VAL A 205 -46.89 11.66 -2.92
C VAL A 205 -45.93 12.56 -3.69
N THR A 206 -46.49 13.45 -4.52
CA THR A 206 -45.70 14.37 -5.37
C THR A 206 -45.46 15.72 -4.72
N ALA A 207 -46.35 16.14 -3.82
CA ALA A 207 -46.24 17.35 -3.01
C ALA A 207 -47.27 17.34 -1.86
N LEU A 208 -47.06 18.16 -0.84
CA LEU A 208 -48.07 18.52 0.16
C LEU A 208 -48.51 19.97 -0.06
N GLU A 209 -49.82 20.28 0.02
CA GLU A 209 -50.29 21.67 -0.10
C GLU A 209 -49.94 22.52 1.13
N ALA A 210 -49.87 21.87 2.29
CA ALA A 210 -49.44 22.44 3.55
C ALA A 210 -48.39 21.49 4.16
N PRO A 211 -47.10 21.65 3.80
CA PRO A 211 -46.01 20.92 4.44
C PRO A 211 -45.97 21.19 5.96
N ALA A 212 -45.47 20.22 6.73
CA ALA A 212 -45.30 20.40 8.17
C ALA A 212 -44.34 21.56 8.48
N ALA A 213 -44.60 22.29 9.56
CA ALA A 213 -43.65 23.27 10.06
C ALA A 213 -42.38 22.59 10.59
N PRO A 214 -41.18 23.17 10.41
CA PRO A 214 -39.97 22.69 11.04
C PRO A 214 -40.12 22.56 12.56
N ALA A 215 -39.66 21.43 13.10
CA ALA A 215 -39.72 21.08 14.52
C ALA A 215 -38.35 20.55 14.98
N PRO A 216 -37.28 21.37 14.88
CA PRO A 216 -35.91 20.90 15.10
C PRO A 216 -35.66 20.50 16.56
N TRP A 217 -34.76 19.54 16.73
CA TRP A 217 -34.30 19.13 18.06
C TRP A 217 -33.66 20.28 18.86
N PRO A 218 -33.84 20.33 20.19
CA PRO A 218 -33.15 21.30 21.04
C PRO A 218 -31.63 21.18 20.92
N THR A 219 -30.91 22.30 20.90
CA THR A 219 -29.44 22.30 20.94
C THR A 219 -28.93 21.63 22.21
N LEU A 220 -28.01 20.67 22.05
CA LEU A 220 -27.30 20.00 23.15
C LEU A 220 -25.89 20.57 23.30
N ASP A 221 -25.41 20.69 24.53
CA ASP A 221 -23.98 20.87 24.82
C ASP A 221 -23.29 19.49 24.78
N PRO A 222 -22.28 19.25 23.93
CA PRO A 222 -21.54 17.99 23.91
C PRO A 222 -20.89 17.62 25.25
N ALA A 223 -20.60 18.59 26.13
CA ALA A 223 -20.05 18.33 27.46
C ALA A 223 -21.07 17.78 28.48
N SER A 224 -22.36 17.69 28.12
CA SER A 224 -23.44 17.27 29.02
C SER A 224 -23.67 15.75 29.13
N LEU A 225 -22.92 14.93 28.38
CA LEU A 225 -22.97 13.45 28.44
C LEU A 225 -21.69 12.89 29.07
N ALA A 226 -21.80 11.96 30.01
CA ALA A 226 -20.64 11.33 30.62
C ALA A 226 -20.08 10.20 29.73
N THR A 227 -18.80 9.89 29.92
CA THR A 227 -18.11 8.74 29.29
C THR A 227 -18.89 7.42 29.45
N ALA A 228 -19.54 7.22 30.60
CA ALA A 228 -20.33 6.03 30.90
C ALA A 228 -21.62 5.94 30.05
N ASP A 229 -22.23 7.06 29.69
CA ASP A 229 -23.46 7.10 28.89
C ASP A 229 -23.16 6.88 27.40
N VAL A 230 -21.98 7.32 26.94
CA VAL A 230 -21.59 7.31 25.53
C VAL A 230 -20.89 6.01 25.13
N ARG A 231 -19.97 5.48 25.95
CA ARG A 231 -19.18 4.28 25.62
C ARG A 231 -20.02 3.06 25.16
N PRO A 232 -21.18 2.73 25.77
CA PRO A 232 -21.97 1.56 25.34
C PRO A 232 -22.45 1.62 23.89
N TRP A 233 -22.58 2.79 23.27
CA TRP A 233 -23.11 2.93 21.90
C TRP A 233 -22.05 2.66 20.81
N LEU A 234 -20.77 2.59 21.19
CA LEU A 234 -19.66 2.42 20.27
C LEU A 234 -18.95 1.08 20.50
N LEU A 235 -18.39 0.51 19.43
CA LEU A 235 -17.46 -0.61 19.54
C LEU A 235 -16.21 -0.18 20.35
N PRO A 236 -15.61 -1.06 21.17
CA PRO A 236 -14.49 -0.68 22.05
C PRO A 236 -13.34 0.03 21.32
N ALA A 237 -12.80 -0.60 20.26
CA ALA A 237 -11.71 -0.05 19.47
C ALA A 237 -12.08 1.24 18.71
N VAL A 238 -13.36 1.43 18.36
CA VAL A 238 -13.84 2.67 17.73
C VAL A 238 -13.86 3.81 18.74
N TYR A 239 -14.36 3.55 19.95
CA TYR A 239 -14.36 4.51 21.05
C TYR A 239 -12.94 4.95 21.43
N GLU A 240 -12.00 4.01 21.55
CA GLU A 240 -10.59 4.28 21.88
C GLU A 240 -9.89 5.12 20.81
N ARG A 241 -10.09 4.82 19.53
CA ARG A 241 -9.55 5.63 18.40
C ARG A 241 -10.13 7.05 18.40
N LEU A 242 -11.40 7.24 18.74
CA LEU A 242 -11.99 8.57 18.83
C LEU A 242 -11.47 9.37 20.02
N GLN A 243 -11.44 8.77 21.23
CA GLN A 243 -10.96 9.42 22.46
C GLN A 243 -9.48 9.83 22.41
N SER A 244 -8.66 9.09 21.66
CA SER A 244 -7.24 9.43 21.45
C SER A 244 -7.01 10.53 20.39
N GLY A 245 -8.07 11.05 19.75
CA GLY A 245 -7.93 12.00 18.62
C GLY A 245 -7.51 11.33 17.30
N LEU A 246 -7.60 10.01 17.23
CA LEU A 246 -7.07 9.16 16.15
C LEU A 246 -8.16 8.65 15.20
N GLY A 247 -9.33 9.30 15.18
CA GLY A 247 -10.48 8.97 14.33
C GLY A 247 -10.17 8.87 12.83
N ASN A 248 -9.15 9.60 12.35
CA ASN A 248 -8.64 9.50 10.98
C ASN A 248 -8.23 8.07 10.59
N PHE A 249 -7.77 7.26 11.56
CA PHE A 249 -7.41 5.85 11.39
C PHE A 249 -8.58 4.87 11.61
N LEU A 250 -9.83 5.35 11.65
CA LEU A 250 -11.02 4.47 11.58
C LEU A 250 -11.28 3.97 10.16
N ALA A 251 -11.00 4.79 9.16
CA ALA A 251 -11.10 4.39 7.76
C ALA A 251 -9.88 3.52 7.38
N GLU A 252 -10.11 2.31 6.90
CA GLU A 252 -9.07 1.37 6.47
C GLU A 252 -9.56 0.51 5.29
N LEU A 253 -8.67 0.19 4.34
CA LEU A 253 -8.99 -0.73 3.23
C LEU A 253 -8.27 -2.06 3.40
N ARG A 254 -8.99 -3.07 3.88
CA ARG A 254 -8.44 -4.32 4.40
C ARG A 254 -9.22 -5.54 3.90
N PRO A 255 -8.59 -6.72 3.77
CA PRO A 255 -9.31 -7.97 3.59
C PRO A 255 -10.15 -8.24 4.83
N THR A 256 -11.45 -8.50 4.65
CA THR A 256 -12.38 -8.84 5.72
C THR A 256 -13.32 -9.97 5.28
N VAL A 257 -13.99 -10.59 6.24
CA VAL A 257 -15.02 -11.61 6.02
C VAL A 257 -16.34 -11.11 6.57
N ALA A 258 -17.34 -10.99 5.71
CA ALA A 258 -18.69 -10.58 6.07
C ALA A 258 -19.57 -11.82 6.31
N LEU A 259 -20.18 -11.91 7.49
CA LEU A 259 -21.14 -12.93 7.90
C LEU A 259 -22.48 -12.24 8.15
N PHE A 260 -23.46 -12.53 7.30
CA PHE A 260 -24.86 -12.14 7.49
C PHE A 260 -25.66 -13.31 8.05
N LEU A 261 -26.44 -13.09 9.11
CA LEU A 261 -27.30 -14.10 9.73
C LEU A 261 -28.73 -13.58 9.81
N ARG A 262 -29.70 -14.31 9.24
CA ARG A 262 -31.13 -14.11 9.45
C ARG A 262 -31.68 -15.07 10.50
N PHE A 263 -32.55 -14.55 11.35
CA PHE A 263 -33.29 -15.29 12.36
C PHE A 263 -34.78 -14.88 12.36
N ASP A 264 -35.64 -15.83 12.73
CA ASP A 264 -37.09 -15.66 12.88
C ASP A 264 -37.53 -16.28 14.22
N GLY A 265 -38.76 -16.00 14.67
CA GLY A 265 -39.35 -16.60 15.88
C GLY A 265 -39.60 -15.64 17.07
N ILE A 266 -39.36 -14.34 16.90
CA ILE A 266 -39.85 -13.30 17.82
C ILE A 266 -41.03 -12.59 17.15
N ASP A 267 -42.21 -12.68 17.77
CA ASP A 267 -43.38 -11.85 17.43
C ASP A 267 -43.24 -10.50 18.14
N TYR A 268 -42.86 -9.45 17.41
CA TYR A 268 -42.61 -8.15 18.02
C TYR A 268 -43.90 -7.46 18.47
N ASP A 269 -45.05 -7.67 17.81
CA ASP A 269 -46.25 -6.89 18.10
C ASP A 269 -47.07 -7.48 19.25
N ALA A 270 -47.24 -8.81 19.26
CA ALA A 270 -48.09 -9.52 20.23
C ALA A 270 -47.34 -10.04 21.47
N ASP A 271 -46.02 -10.28 21.41
CA ASP A 271 -45.27 -10.77 22.58
C ASP A 271 -44.75 -9.61 23.45
N ASP A 272 -45.29 -9.45 24.66
CA ASP A 272 -44.78 -8.48 25.62
C ASP A 272 -43.33 -8.79 26.07
N GLN A 273 -42.86 -10.03 25.94
CA GLN A 273 -41.47 -10.43 26.23
C GLN A 273 -40.51 -10.28 25.02
N ALA A 274 -40.98 -9.77 23.86
CA ALA A 274 -40.16 -9.66 22.65
C ALA A 274 -38.80 -8.95 22.87
N GLY A 275 -38.78 -7.86 23.64
CA GLY A 275 -37.55 -7.13 23.95
C GLY A 275 -36.54 -7.91 24.80
N ALA A 276 -37.03 -8.65 25.80
CA ALA A 276 -36.19 -9.50 26.64
C ALA A 276 -35.66 -10.72 25.88
N LYS A 277 -36.48 -11.30 24.99
CA LYS A 277 -36.07 -12.36 24.04
C LYS A 277 -34.98 -11.88 23.10
N LEU A 278 -35.16 -10.69 22.50
CA LEU A 278 -34.18 -10.10 21.59
C LEU A 278 -32.86 -9.77 22.32
N ASP A 279 -32.91 -9.12 23.49
CA ASP A 279 -31.71 -8.82 24.28
C ASP A 279 -30.93 -10.10 24.69
N GLY A 280 -31.64 -11.13 25.15
CA GLY A 280 -31.04 -12.43 25.47
C GLY A 280 -30.36 -13.10 24.27
N TYR A 281 -31.00 -13.06 23.10
CA TYR A 281 -30.42 -13.56 21.85
C TYR A 281 -29.21 -12.72 21.41
N MET A 282 -29.31 -11.40 21.43
CA MET A 282 -28.25 -10.48 21.01
C MET A 282 -26.99 -10.60 21.87
N ARG A 283 -27.14 -10.72 23.20
CA ARG A 283 -25.99 -10.97 24.10
C ARG A 283 -25.34 -12.32 23.85
N TRP A 284 -26.13 -13.36 23.58
CA TRP A 284 -25.58 -14.66 23.19
C TRP A 284 -24.79 -14.56 21.89
N VAL A 285 -25.36 -13.96 20.84
CA VAL A 285 -24.64 -13.74 19.57
C VAL A 285 -23.34 -12.96 19.79
N GLN A 286 -23.37 -11.87 20.56
CA GLN A 286 -22.18 -11.08 20.87
C GLN A 286 -21.11 -11.90 21.60
N SER A 287 -21.49 -12.75 22.56
CA SER A 287 -20.54 -13.63 23.26
C SER A 287 -19.92 -14.70 22.35
N ILE A 288 -20.68 -15.24 21.39
CA ILE A 288 -20.18 -16.22 20.42
C ILE A 288 -19.28 -15.54 19.38
N ALA A 289 -19.64 -14.34 18.90
CA ALA A 289 -18.80 -13.56 18.00
C ALA A 289 -17.48 -13.16 18.67
N ALA A 290 -17.53 -12.59 19.88
CA ALA A 290 -16.35 -12.19 20.64
C ALA A 290 -15.42 -13.36 20.97
N ARG A 291 -15.94 -14.58 21.20
CA ARG A 291 -15.12 -15.79 21.39
C ARG A 291 -14.20 -16.11 20.20
N TYR A 292 -14.55 -15.66 19.00
CA TYR A 292 -13.75 -15.83 17.78
C TYR A 292 -13.25 -14.48 17.23
N ASP A 293 -13.18 -13.45 18.08
CA ASP A 293 -12.79 -12.06 17.75
C ASP A 293 -13.60 -11.43 16.58
N GLY A 294 -14.81 -11.95 16.35
CA GLY A 294 -15.79 -11.42 15.40
C GLY A 294 -16.54 -10.22 15.97
N THR A 295 -16.74 -9.19 15.15
CA THR A 295 -17.39 -7.94 15.55
C THR A 295 -18.81 -7.86 14.99
N LEU A 296 -19.82 -7.78 15.85
CA LEU A 296 -21.18 -7.46 15.43
C LEU A 296 -21.24 -6.00 14.98
N ILE A 297 -21.43 -5.79 13.68
CA ILE A 297 -21.51 -4.48 13.04
C ILE A 297 -22.93 -3.91 13.17
N ASP A 298 -23.98 -4.70 12.90
CA ASP A 298 -25.35 -4.16 12.78
C ASP A 298 -26.47 -5.19 13.06
N LEU A 299 -27.69 -4.69 13.31
CA LEU A 299 -28.96 -5.41 13.47
C LEU A 299 -30.07 -4.66 12.71
N ASN A 300 -30.75 -5.35 11.79
CA ASN A 300 -31.88 -4.83 11.04
C ASN A 300 -33.12 -5.73 11.19
N ILE A 301 -34.31 -5.12 11.14
CA ILE A 301 -35.61 -5.80 11.22
C ILE A 301 -36.50 -5.17 10.12
N GLY A 302 -37.01 -5.99 9.19
CA GLY A 302 -37.79 -5.50 8.05
C GLY A 302 -38.24 -6.60 7.08
N ASP A 303 -38.43 -6.24 5.80
CA ASP A 303 -38.91 -7.14 4.72
C ASP A 303 -38.21 -8.49 4.64
N LYS A 304 -36.91 -8.52 4.89
CA LYS A 304 -36.06 -9.69 4.76
C LYS A 304 -36.16 -10.64 5.96
N GLY A 305 -36.88 -10.27 7.02
CA GLY A 305 -36.85 -10.89 8.35
C GLY A 305 -35.96 -10.08 9.32
N SER A 306 -35.65 -10.65 10.48
CA SER A 306 -34.66 -10.05 11.41
C SER A 306 -33.26 -10.55 11.04
N TYR A 307 -32.28 -9.66 10.85
CA TYR A 307 -30.94 -10.07 10.46
C TYR A 307 -29.82 -9.24 11.07
N LEU A 308 -28.65 -9.88 11.16
CA LEU A 308 -27.45 -9.42 11.81
C LEU A 308 -26.30 -9.36 10.80
N TYR A 309 -25.44 -8.36 10.94
CA TYR A 309 -24.17 -8.32 10.22
C TYR A 309 -23.01 -8.43 11.22
N ILE A 310 -22.23 -9.51 11.11
CA ILE A 310 -20.98 -9.73 11.84
C ILE A 310 -19.82 -9.67 10.84
N ASN A 311 -18.72 -9.02 11.22
CA ASN A 311 -17.52 -8.90 10.41
C ASN A 311 -16.27 -9.40 11.15
N PHE A 312 -15.41 -10.09 10.42
CA PHE A 312 -14.07 -10.52 10.83
C PHE A 312 -13.05 -9.78 9.97
N GLY A 313 -11.87 -9.48 10.50
CA GLY A 313 -10.89 -8.63 9.81
C GLY A 313 -11.06 -7.14 10.04
N ALA A 314 -12.13 -6.66 10.69
CA ALA A 314 -12.26 -5.26 11.11
C ALA A 314 -13.19 -5.10 12.32
N PRO A 315 -12.86 -4.23 13.30
CA PRO A 315 -11.69 -3.34 13.37
C PRO A 315 -10.34 -4.04 13.67
N GLN A 316 -10.36 -5.34 13.97
CA GLN A 316 -9.18 -6.18 14.22
C GLN A 316 -9.16 -7.36 13.24
N ALA A 317 -7.96 -7.81 12.85
CA ALA A 317 -7.75 -8.86 11.84
C ALA A 317 -6.80 -9.98 12.29
N HIS A 318 -7.02 -11.16 11.73
CA HIS A 318 -6.33 -12.41 12.03
C HIS A 318 -6.01 -13.16 10.74
N GLU A 319 -4.96 -13.99 10.76
CA GLU A 319 -4.55 -14.84 9.62
C GLU A 319 -5.71 -15.71 9.13
N ASN A 320 -6.56 -16.13 10.07
CA ASN A 320 -7.66 -17.05 9.89
C ASN A 320 -9.04 -16.44 10.19
N ASP A 321 -9.27 -15.16 9.86
CA ASP A 321 -10.60 -14.52 9.99
C ASP A 321 -11.72 -15.30 9.26
N ALA A 322 -11.40 -16.01 8.18
CA ALA A 322 -12.33 -16.88 7.48
C ALA A 322 -12.70 -18.14 8.30
N GLU A 323 -11.72 -18.78 8.94
CA GLU A 323 -11.96 -19.89 9.88
C GLU A 323 -12.78 -19.43 11.09
N ARG A 324 -12.51 -18.22 11.58
CA ARG A 324 -13.23 -17.60 12.70
C ARG A 324 -14.68 -17.29 12.34
N ALA A 325 -14.92 -16.80 11.13
CA ALA A 325 -16.27 -16.63 10.58
C ALA A 325 -17.01 -17.97 10.44
N ALA A 326 -16.34 -19.01 9.94
CA ALA A 326 -16.89 -20.36 9.82
C ALA A 326 -17.25 -20.98 11.18
N ALA A 327 -16.33 -20.94 12.15
CA ALA A 327 -16.55 -21.40 13.52
C ALA A 327 -17.69 -20.64 14.21
N THR A 328 -17.77 -19.32 14.01
CA THR A 328 -18.87 -18.48 14.52
C THR A 328 -20.19 -18.89 13.89
N ALA A 329 -20.26 -19.04 12.56
CA ALA A 329 -21.48 -19.44 11.87
C ALA A 329 -21.99 -20.81 12.33
N LEU A 330 -21.09 -21.78 12.52
CA LEU A 330 -21.43 -23.10 13.06
C LEU A 330 -21.90 -23.05 14.51
N ALA A 331 -21.29 -22.20 15.35
CA ALA A 331 -21.73 -21.99 16.73
C ALA A 331 -23.06 -21.22 16.84
N LEU A 332 -23.37 -20.34 15.88
CA LEU A 332 -24.62 -19.59 15.82
C LEU A 332 -25.78 -20.36 15.17
N ARG A 333 -25.48 -21.38 14.34
CA ARG A 333 -26.49 -22.22 13.64
C ARG A 333 -27.47 -22.91 14.58
N THR A 334 -27.07 -23.22 15.81
CA THR A 334 -27.89 -23.97 16.76
C THR A 334 -27.92 -23.24 18.11
N PRO A 335 -28.94 -22.37 18.34
CA PRO A 335 -29.12 -21.69 19.61
C PRO A 335 -29.24 -22.67 20.80
N PRO A 336 -28.75 -22.31 22.00
CA PRO A 336 -28.94 -23.11 23.21
C PRO A 336 -30.42 -23.21 23.56
N ALA A 337 -30.83 -24.25 24.30
CA ALA A 337 -32.23 -24.54 24.61
C ALA A 337 -33.01 -23.40 25.30
N GLN A 338 -32.33 -22.44 25.93
CA GLN A 338 -32.93 -21.23 26.51
C GLN A 338 -33.41 -20.21 25.46
N LEU A 339 -32.87 -20.30 24.23
CA LEU A 339 -33.17 -19.45 23.09
C LEU A 339 -33.95 -20.23 22.00
N ALA A 340 -34.55 -21.37 22.33
CA ALA A 340 -35.31 -22.23 21.41
C ALA A 340 -36.64 -21.63 20.90
N PHE A 341 -36.90 -20.34 21.15
CA PHE A 341 -37.89 -19.55 20.43
C PHE A 341 -37.37 -19.02 19.09
N ILE A 342 -36.04 -18.99 18.90
CA ILE A 342 -35.41 -18.70 17.61
C ILE A 342 -35.47 -19.95 16.72
N GLY A 343 -35.95 -19.77 15.49
CA GLY A 343 -36.02 -20.83 14.48
C GLY A 343 -34.67 -21.16 13.80
N ASP A 344 -34.72 -22.03 12.81
CA ASP A 344 -33.56 -22.46 12.01
C ASP A 344 -32.97 -21.29 11.20
N VAL A 345 -31.86 -20.72 11.70
CA VAL A 345 -31.22 -19.52 11.13
C VAL A 345 -30.64 -19.75 9.72
N GLN A 346 -30.57 -18.69 8.92
CA GLN A 346 -29.97 -18.67 7.59
C GLN A 346 -28.71 -17.81 7.61
N ILE A 347 -27.57 -18.31 7.14
CA ILE A 347 -26.29 -17.59 7.17
C ILE A 347 -25.69 -17.48 5.78
N GLY A 348 -25.15 -16.31 5.45
CA GLY A 348 -24.37 -16.05 4.24
C GLY A 348 -22.99 -15.48 4.58
N ILE A 349 -21.92 -16.06 4.04
CA ILE A 349 -20.54 -15.64 4.29
C ILE A 349 -19.80 -15.33 2.99
N SER A 350 -19.13 -14.18 2.92
CA SER A 350 -18.31 -13.76 1.76
C SER A 350 -17.07 -13.00 2.21
N GLN A 351 -16.05 -12.90 1.36
CA GLN A 351 -14.73 -12.36 1.72
C GLN A 351 -14.09 -11.57 0.58
N GLY A 352 -13.48 -10.44 0.90
CA GLY A 352 -12.56 -9.76 -0.01
C GLY A 352 -12.00 -8.49 0.61
N ARG A 353 -11.40 -7.62 -0.20
CA ARG A 353 -10.99 -6.29 0.27
C ARG A 353 -12.23 -5.40 0.39
N MET A 354 -12.51 -4.95 1.62
CA MET A 354 -13.63 -4.08 1.94
C MET A 354 -13.12 -2.81 2.65
N ARG A 355 -13.89 -1.73 2.61
CA ARG A 355 -13.58 -0.50 3.33
C ARG A 355 -14.29 -0.53 4.67
N ALA A 356 -13.51 -0.62 5.75
CA ALA A 356 -13.99 -0.46 7.11
C ALA A 356 -13.88 1.01 7.53
N GLY A 357 -14.82 1.51 8.34
CA GLY A 357 -14.69 2.81 8.98
C GLY A 357 -15.98 3.54 9.33
N ALA A 358 -15.80 4.81 9.69
CA ALA A 358 -16.89 5.73 10.00
C ALA A 358 -17.55 6.27 8.71
N TYR A 359 -18.88 6.26 8.67
CA TYR A 359 -19.65 6.93 7.62
C TYR A 359 -20.96 7.52 8.16
N GLY A 360 -21.56 8.44 7.41
CA GLY A 360 -22.65 9.30 7.85
C GLY A 360 -22.19 10.74 8.12
N GLY A 361 -23.17 11.63 8.27
CA GLY A 361 -22.95 13.07 8.45
C GLY A 361 -22.39 13.47 9.82
N ALA A 362 -21.86 14.68 9.95
CA ALA A 362 -21.31 15.22 11.19
C ALA A 362 -22.31 15.15 12.37
N ASN A 363 -23.60 15.29 12.09
CA ASN A 363 -24.66 15.23 13.09
C ASN A 363 -25.07 13.79 13.49
N HIS A 364 -24.86 12.76 12.67
CA HIS A 364 -25.03 11.35 13.06
C HIS A 364 -24.26 10.39 12.14
N ARG A 365 -23.54 9.44 12.75
CA ARG A 365 -22.64 8.49 12.06
C ARG A 365 -22.82 7.07 12.59
N THR A 366 -22.35 6.10 11.81
CA THR A 366 -22.10 4.74 12.28
C THR A 366 -20.67 4.30 11.96
N TYR A 367 -20.25 3.16 12.51
CA TYR A 367 -19.08 2.43 12.04
C TYR A 367 -19.56 1.16 11.34
N GLY A 368 -19.08 0.92 10.12
CA GLY A 368 -19.39 -0.28 9.38
C GLY A 368 -18.31 -0.68 8.40
N VAL A 369 -18.64 -1.66 7.58
CA VAL A 369 -17.76 -2.20 6.54
C VAL A 369 -18.57 -2.26 5.25
N LEU A 370 -18.01 -1.74 4.16
CA LEU A 370 -18.68 -1.54 2.88
C LEU A 370 -17.87 -2.17 1.73
N GLY A 371 -18.56 -2.84 0.81
CA GLY A 371 -17.97 -3.48 -0.36
C GLY A 371 -18.94 -4.44 -1.06
N ASP A 372 -18.61 -4.86 -2.28
CA ASP A 372 -19.44 -5.82 -3.05
C ASP A 372 -19.53 -7.20 -2.37
N GLU A 373 -18.52 -7.58 -1.58
CA GLU A 373 -18.53 -8.81 -0.77
C GLU A 373 -19.48 -8.74 0.43
N VAL A 374 -19.72 -7.55 1.01
CA VAL A 374 -20.79 -7.33 2.01
C VAL A 374 -22.15 -7.63 1.37
N ASN A 375 -22.36 -7.06 0.18
CA ASN A 375 -23.57 -7.29 -0.62
C ASN A 375 -23.71 -8.75 -1.05
N MET A 376 -22.60 -9.45 -1.31
CA MET A 376 -22.61 -10.89 -1.60
C MET A 376 -23.06 -11.70 -0.37
N ALA A 377 -22.48 -11.47 0.80
CA ALA A 377 -22.86 -12.18 2.03
C ALA A 377 -24.36 -12.01 2.35
N ALA A 378 -24.90 -10.79 2.24
CA ALA A 378 -26.33 -10.53 2.41
C ALA A 378 -27.21 -11.25 1.36
N ARG A 379 -26.76 -11.33 0.10
CA ARG A 379 -27.46 -12.09 -0.96
C ARG A 379 -27.41 -13.61 -0.73
N LEU A 380 -26.32 -14.13 -0.17
CA LEU A 380 -26.19 -15.55 0.21
C LEU A 380 -27.11 -15.90 1.38
N MET A 381 -27.19 -15.05 2.40
CA MET A 381 -28.12 -15.22 3.52
C MET A 381 -29.58 -15.34 3.04
N MET A 382 -29.97 -14.52 2.05
CA MET A 382 -31.31 -14.56 1.44
C MET A 382 -31.54 -15.75 0.50
N ALA A 383 -30.48 -16.41 0.00
CA ALA A 383 -30.57 -17.57 -0.87
C ALA A 383 -30.49 -18.91 -0.11
N ALA A 384 -30.02 -18.89 1.15
CA ALA A 384 -29.94 -20.05 2.02
C ALA A 384 -31.34 -20.57 2.42
N THR A 385 -31.49 -21.88 2.61
CA THR A 385 -32.68 -22.46 3.29
C THR A 385 -32.54 -22.34 4.82
N PRO A 386 -33.63 -22.41 5.61
CA PRO A 386 -33.55 -22.51 7.06
C PRO A 386 -32.52 -23.55 7.52
N GLY A 387 -31.66 -23.17 8.47
CA GLY A 387 -30.57 -23.98 9.03
C GLY A 387 -29.29 -24.04 8.17
N GLN A 388 -29.30 -23.47 6.97
CA GLN A 388 -28.19 -23.54 6.02
C GLN A 388 -27.23 -22.34 6.17
N ILE A 389 -25.93 -22.64 6.06
CA ILE A 389 -24.86 -21.65 5.99
C ILE A 389 -24.29 -21.67 4.57
N LEU A 390 -24.53 -20.64 3.77
CA LEU A 390 -23.94 -20.48 2.44
C LEU A 390 -22.66 -19.66 2.48
N VAL A 391 -21.67 -20.05 1.69
CA VAL A 391 -20.34 -19.45 1.59
C VAL A 391 -20.02 -19.17 0.12
N SER A 392 -19.40 -18.03 -0.17
CA SER A 392 -19.00 -17.63 -1.51
C SER A 392 -17.76 -18.37 -2.02
N GLN A 393 -17.55 -18.34 -3.34
CA GLN A 393 -16.29 -18.77 -3.96
C GLN A 393 -15.07 -17.95 -3.49
N SER A 394 -15.25 -16.71 -3.03
CA SER A 394 -14.18 -15.86 -2.49
C SER A 394 -13.82 -16.19 -1.03
N ALA A 395 -14.73 -16.83 -0.28
CA ALA A 395 -14.56 -17.22 1.13
C ALA A 395 -14.29 -18.73 1.33
N TYR A 396 -14.58 -19.58 0.34
CA TYR A 396 -14.29 -21.02 0.39
C TYR A 396 -12.77 -21.36 0.52
N PRO A 397 -11.86 -20.79 -0.30
CA PRO A 397 -10.44 -21.17 -0.29
C PRO A 397 -9.64 -20.90 1.00
N PRO A 398 -10.03 -19.98 1.91
CA PRO A 398 -9.45 -19.87 3.26
C PRO A 398 -10.25 -20.59 4.37
N MET A 399 -11.44 -21.18 4.09
CA MET A 399 -12.24 -21.92 5.09
C MET A 399 -12.06 -23.42 5.03
N ALA A 400 -11.97 -24.02 3.84
CA ALA A 400 -11.91 -25.47 3.65
C ALA A 400 -10.88 -26.16 4.59
N GLY A 401 -9.72 -25.53 4.81
CA GLY A 401 -8.58 -25.83 5.72
C GLY A 401 -8.93 -26.64 6.93
N ARG A 402 -9.92 -26.09 7.57
CA ARG A 402 -10.37 -26.48 8.87
C ARG A 402 -11.83 -26.91 8.83
N PHE A 403 -12.58 -26.63 7.75
CA PHE A 403 -14.02 -26.86 7.71
C PHE A 403 -14.53 -27.65 6.50
N VAL A 404 -15.62 -28.40 6.70
CA VAL A 404 -16.34 -29.09 5.61
C VAL A 404 -17.26 -28.10 4.88
N LEU A 405 -17.10 -27.95 3.56
CA LEU A 405 -17.96 -27.13 2.70
C LEU A 405 -18.42 -27.90 1.44
N ASP A 406 -19.72 -28.10 1.30
CA ASP A 406 -20.34 -28.85 0.19
C ASP A 406 -20.71 -27.93 -0.99
N ALA A 407 -20.23 -28.20 -2.20
CA ALA A 407 -20.49 -27.36 -3.38
C ALA A 407 -21.95 -27.46 -3.87
N LEU A 408 -22.57 -26.32 -4.19
CA LEU A 408 -23.96 -26.21 -4.65
C LEU A 408 -24.07 -25.60 -6.07
N PRO A 409 -25.20 -25.82 -6.78
CA PRO A 409 -25.42 -25.24 -8.12
C PRO A 409 -25.28 -23.70 -8.13
N PRO A 410 -24.53 -23.12 -9.07
CA PRO A 410 -24.32 -21.67 -9.13
C PRO A 410 -25.61 -20.85 -9.27
N ILE A 411 -25.79 -19.85 -8.41
CA ILE A 411 -26.99 -19.01 -8.37
C ILE A 411 -26.82 -17.71 -9.16
N ARG A 412 -27.90 -17.19 -9.74
CA ARG A 412 -27.93 -15.85 -10.34
C ARG A 412 -28.27 -14.82 -9.27
N VAL A 413 -27.35 -13.92 -8.96
CA VAL A 413 -27.54 -12.83 -7.98
C VAL A 413 -27.75 -11.48 -8.69
N LYS A 414 -28.64 -10.64 -8.13
CA LYS A 414 -28.95 -9.29 -8.64
C LYS A 414 -27.66 -8.46 -8.73
N GLY A 415 -27.35 -7.96 -9.92
CA GLY A 415 -26.18 -7.11 -10.19
C GLY A 415 -24.95 -7.83 -10.77
N LYS A 416 -24.87 -9.17 -10.79
CA LYS A 416 -23.78 -9.90 -11.47
C LYS A 416 -24.22 -10.42 -12.84
N ARG A 417 -23.34 -10.29 -13.84
CA ARG A 417 -23.60 -10.72 -15.24
C ARG A 417 -23.50 -12.24 -15.44
N GLN A 418 -22.79 -12.94 -14.57
CA GLN A 418 -22.61 -14.40 -14.57
C GLN A 418 -23.17 -15.01 -13.27
N PRO A 419 -23.61 -16.28 -13.27
CA PRO A 419 -23.93 -17.01 -12.05
C PRO A 419 -22.71 -17.13 -11.12
N VAL A 420 -22.95 -17.17 -9.82
CA VAL A 420 -21.92 -17.21 -8.77
C VAL A 420 -21.91 -18.59 -8.12
N ALA A 421 -20.72 -19.20 -7.99
CA ALA A 421 -20.55 -20.48 -7.30
C ALA A 421 -20.67 -20.32 -5.78
N ILE A 422 -21.34 -21.27 -5.14
CA ILE A 422 -21.71 -21.24 -3.72
C ILE A 422 -21.51 -22.60 -3.04
N PHE A 423 -21.26 -22.58 -1.74
CA PHE A 423 -20.92 -23.76 -0.94
C PHE A 423 -21.69 -23.76 0.39
N ALA A 424 -21.95 -24.92 0.99
CA ALA A 424 -22.66 -25.05 2.28
C ALA A 424 -21.74 -25.57 3.40
N LEU A 425 -21.63 -24.83 4.52
CA LEU A 425 -20.67 -25.10 5.61
C LEU A 425 -21.20 -26.03 6.72
N THR A 426 -20.41 -27.02 7.19
CA THR A 426 -20.91 -28.06 8.13
C THR A 426 -20.08 -28.46 9.41
N SER A 427 -18.72 -28.54 9.47
CA SER A 427 -17.89 -29.04 10.65
C SER A 427 -16.34 -28.71 10.62
N GLU A 428 -15.41 -29.11 11.57
CA GLU A 428 -14.06 -28.48 11.96
C GLU A 428 -12.69 -29.35 12.11
N ARG A 429 -11.42 -28.76 12.34
CA ARG A 429 -9.97 -29.29 12.56
C ARG A 429 -8.89 -28.38 13.35
N SER A 430 -7.56 -28.75 13.58
CA SER A 430 -6.38 -27.88 14.09
C SER A 430 -4.93 -28.52 14.42
N SER A 431 -3.72 -27.85 14.37
CA SER A 431 -2.41 -28.20 15.11
C SER A 431 -1.25 -27.13 15.46
N GLN A 432 0.10 -27.31 15.21
CA GLN A 432 1.30 -26.59 15.83
C GLN A 432 2.74 -26.58 15.12
N VAL A 433 3.86 -26.05 15.74
CA VAL A 433 5.06 -25.30 15.12
C VAL A 433 6.54 -25.62 15.64
N LEU A 434 7.67 -25.18 14.98
CA LEU A 434 9.14 -25.31 15.41
C LEU A 434 10.21 -24.16 15.04
N GLN A 435 11.53 -24.42 14.80
CA GLN A 435 12.72 -23.45 14.85
C GLN A 435 13.80 -23.55 13.69
N LEU A 436 14.69 -22.53 13.55
CA LEU A 436 15.89 -22.42 12.66
C LEU A 436 17.20 -22.19 13.48
N THR A 437 18.48 -22.46 13.13
CA THR A 437 19.28 -23.02 11.99
C THR A 437 19.65 -22.14 10.76
N SER A 438 20.86 -22.36 10.16
CA SER A 438 21.02 -22.20 8.68
C SER A 438 19.99 -23.13 8.09
N PRO A 439 19.00 -22.66 7.32
CA PRO A 439 17.76 -23.39 7.15
C PRO A 439 18.10 -24.81 6.74
N VAL A 440 17.77 -25.77 7.62
CA VAL A 440 17.97 -27.18 7.29
C VAL A 440 16.90 -27.48 6.27
N TYR A 441 17.22 -27.15 5.03
CA TYR A 441 16.59 -27.60 3.81
C TYR A 441 16.90 -29.11 3.73
N ALA A 442 16.34 -29.95 4.59
CA ALA A 442 14.96 -30.44 4.50
C ALA A 442 14.72 -31.03 3.11
N LEU A 443 14.55 -30.14 2.15
CA LEU A 443 14.46 -30.46 0.74
C LEU A 443 15.86 -30.60 0.11
N PRO A 444 16.11 -31.65 -0.71
CA PRO A 444 17.16 -31.58 -1.72
C PRO A 444 16.94 -30.38 -2.67
N MET A 445 17.87 -30.08 -3.58
CA MET A 445 17.53 -29.18 -4.68
C MET A 445 16.41 -29.81 -5.51
N ILE A 446 15.37 -29.04 -5.81
CA ILE A 446 14.21 -29.49 -6.57
C ILE A 446 13.85 -28.41 -7.57
N GLY A 447 13.59 -28.85 -8.80
CA GLY A 447 13.76 -28.00 -9.96
C GLY A 447 15.22 -27.54 -10.11
N ARG A 448 15.45 -26.59 -11.00
CA ARG A 448 16.74 -25.89 -11.16
C ARG A 448 17.95 -26.77 -11.49
N GLN A 449 17.77 -28.02 -11.91
CA GLN A 449 18.91 -28.91 -12.13
C GLN A 449 19.82 -28.40 -13.25
N ALA A 450 19.26 -27.78 -14.31
CA ALA A 450 20.06 -27.17 -15.38
C ALA A 450 20.84 -25.94 -14.90
N GLU A 451 20.22 -25.07 -14.11
CA GLU A 451 20.86 -23.91 -13.48
C GLU A 451 21.94 -24.33 -12.47
N LEU A 452 21.68 -25.36 -11.66
CA LEU A 452 22.63 -25.91 -10.69
C LEU A 452 23.79 -26.64 -11.40
N ASP A 453 23.54 -27.47 -12.41
CA ASP A 453 24.59 -28.12 -13.20
C ASP A 453 25.49 -27.09 -13.89
N THR A 454 24.89 -26.00 -14.41
CA THR A 454 25.64 -24.85 -14.94
C THR A 454 26.54 -24.24 -13.87
N ALA A 455 25.99 -23.94 -12.68
CA ALA A 455 26.75 -23.38 -11.57
C ALA A 455 27.84 -24.34 -11.01
N LEU A 456 27.58 -25.65 -10.97
CA LEU A 456 28.52 -26.69 -10.54
C LEU A 456 29.63 -26.96 -11.56
N HIS A 457 29.33 -26.80 -12.85
CA HIS A 457 30.32 -26.79 -13.93
C HIS A 457 31.25 -25.57 -13.80
N LYS A 458 30.68 -24.38 -13.51
CA LYS A 458 31.48 -23.19 -13.20
C LYS A 458 32.31 -23.32 -11.93
N LEU A 459 31.77 -23.92 -10.87
CA LEU A 459 32.51 -24.29 -9.66
C LEU A 459 33.64 -25.30 -9.96
N ALA A 460 33.47 -26.18 -10.96
CA ALA A 460 34.53 -27.10 -11.38
C ALA A 460 35.63 -26.39 -12.19
N GLN A 461 35.28 -25.42 -13.05
CA GLN A 461 36.24 -24.56 -13.74
C GLN A 461 37.07 -23.74 -12.73
N ALA A 462 36.41 -23.12 -11.75
CA ALA A 462 37.08 -22.40 -10.66
C ALA A 462 37.96 -23.33 -9.80
N ALA A 463 37.49 -24.53 -9.45
CA ALA A 463 38.32 -25.52 -8.74
C ALA A 463 39.56 -25.97 -9.55
N GLY A 464 39.46 -25.93 -10.89
CA GLY A 464 40.56 -26.11 -11.82
C GLY A 464 41.41 -24.85 -12.08
N GLY A 465 41.28 -23.80 -11.27
CA GLY A 465 42.07 -22.57 -11.38
C GLY A 465 41.58 -21.55 -12.41
N HIS A 466 40.42 -21.77 -13.05
CA HIS A 466 39.86 -20.87 -14.07
C HIS A 466 38.65 -20.13 -13.47
N GLY A 467 38.86 -18.93 -12.92
CA GLY A 467 37.86 -18.24 -12.12
C GLY A 467 36.62 -17.82 -12.91
N GLN A 468 35.47 -17.75 -12.24
CA GLN A 468 34.15 -17.58 -12.88
C GLN A 468 33.31 -16.51 -12.19
N VAL A 469 32.36 -15.91 -12.93
CA VAL A 469 31.37 -14.99 -12.36
C VAL A 469 29.97 -15.41 -12.78
N ILE A 470 29.07 -15.60 -11.81
CA ILE A 470 27.67 -15.97 -12.03
C ILE A 470 26.75 -14.84 -11.58
N GLY A 471 25.90 -14.36 -12.49
CA GLY A 471 24.76 -13.51 -12.13
C GLY A 471 23.48 -14.34 -12.05
N ILE A 472 22.80 -14.36 -10.90
CA ILE A 472 21.53 -15.08 -10.69
C ILE A 472 20.40 -14.05 -10.57
N GLY A 473 19.68 -13.84 -11.66
CA GLY A 473 18.53 -12.94 -11.74
C GLY A 473 17.20 -13.67 -11.51
N GLY A 474 16.21 -12.98 -10.95
CA GLY A 474 14.83 -13.49 -10.88
C GLY A 474 14.00 -12.80 -9.80
N GLU A 475 12.73 -13.17 -9.69
CA GLU A 475 11.76 -12.51 -8.82
C GLU A 475 11.99 -12.68 -7.30
N ALA A 476 11.21 -11.93 -6.50
CA ALA A 476 11.15 -12.13 -5.05
C ALA A 476 10.59 -13.54 -4.70
N GLY A 477 11.22 -14.23 -3.76
CA GLY A 477 10.82 -15.59 -3.35
C GLY A 477 11.17 -16.72 -4.33
N ILE A 478 11.66 -16.41 -5.53
CA ILE A 478 11.82 -17.37 -6.66
C ILE A 478 12.88 -18.48 -6.45
N GLY A 479 13.57 -18.51 -5.31
CA GLY A 479 14.58 -19.51 -4.97
C GLY A 479 16.05 -19.11 -5.13
N LYS A 480 16.37 -17.85 -5.50
CA LYS A 480 17.75 -17.36 -5.70
C LYS A 480 18.73 -17.79 -4.59
N SER A 481 18.42 -17.49 -3.33
CA SER A 481 19.28 -17.80 -2.20
C SER A 481 19.32 -19.31 -1.85
N ARG A 482 18.33 -20.12 -2.28
CA ARG A 482 18.41 -21.60 -2.18
C ARG A 482 19.37 -22.18 -3.23
N LEU A 483 19.38 -21.64 -4.45
CA LEU A 483 20.38 -22.01 -5.46
C LEU A 483 21.80 -21.59 -5.02
N ALA A 484 21.95 -20.42 -4.41
CA ALA A 484 23.19 -20.01 -3.77
C ALA A 484 23.59 -20.96 -2.61
N SER A 485 22.66 -21.36 -1.75
CA SER A 485 22.89 -22.35 -0.67
C SER A 485 23.45 -23.68 -1.19
N ALA A 486 22.83 -24.27 -2.22
CA ALA A 486 23.31 -25.53 -2.78
C ALA A 486 24.70 -25.41 -3.44
N LEU A 487 25.00 -24.25 -4.05
CA LEU A 487 26.34 -23.95 -4.57
C LEU A 487 27.37 -23.77 -3.44
N ILE A 488 26.98 -23.13 -2.32
CA ILE A 488 27.75 -23.01 -1.08
C ILE A 488 28.05 -24.39 -0.47
N GLU A 489 27.05 -25.26 -0.37
CA GLU A 489 27.16 -26.64 0.13
C GLU A 489 28.14 -27.46 -0.73
N ALA A 490 28.04 -27.36 -2.06
CA ALA A 490 28.94 -28.04 -3.00
C ALA A 490 30.38 -27.45 -2.99
N ALA A 491 30.52 -26.14 -2.76
CA ALA A 491 31.81 -25.48 -2.63
C ALA A 491 32.53 -25.88 -1.33
N GLN A 492 31.81 -25.97 -0.19
CA GLN A 492 32.34 -26.52 1.06
C GLN A 492 32.88 -27.94 0.88
N GLN A 493 32.13 -28.82 0.20
CA GLN A 493 32.58 -30.19 -0.09
C GLN A 493 33.83 -30.26 -0.97
N ARG A 494 34.11 -29.21 -1.76
CA ARG A 494 35.33 -29.05 -2.58
C ARG A 494 36.43 -28.24 -1.88
N GLY A 495 36.27 -27.92 -0.58
CA GLY A 495 37.28 -27.21 0.22
C GLY A 495 37.36 -25.71 -0.05
N PHE A 496 36.31 -25.09 -0.58
CA PHE A 496 36.27 -23.64 -0.77
C PHE A 496 36.06 -22.91 0.56
N ALA A 497 36.80 -21.83 0.78
CA ALA A 497 36.45 -20.82 1.76
C ALA A 497 35.32 -19.94 1.20
N ILE A 498 34.33 -19.62 2.02
CA ILE A 498 33.08 -18.99 1.58
C ILE A 498 32.83 -17.70 2.35
N TYR A 499 32.53 -16.65 1.61
CA TYR A 499 32.27 -15.32 2.14
C TYR A 499 31.01 -14.73 1.49
N GLY A 500 30.24 -13.93 2.24
CA GLY A 500 28.96 -13.38 1.79
C GLY A 500 28.71 -11.97 2.28
N GLY A 501 27.92 -11.20 1.52
CA GLY A 501 27.44 -9.87 1.89
C GLY A 501 26.08 -9.55 1.24
N GLU A 502 25.29 -8.70 1.88
CA GLU A 502 23.93 -8.31 1.46
C GLU A 502 23.87 -6.80 1.14
N CYS A 503 23.14 -6.41 0.09
CA CYS A 503 22.93 -5.01 -0.27
C CYS A 503 21.65 -4.46 0.37
N GLU A 504 21.78 -3.52 1.31
CA GLU A 504 20.63 -2.90 1.97
C GLU A 504 19.85 -1.97 1.03
N SER A 505 18.51 -1.96 1.10
CA SER A 505 17.62 -1.15 0.25
C SER A 505 17.71 0.38 0.47
N TYR A 506 18.66 0.83 1.27
CA TYR A 506 19.01 2.23 1.56
C TYR A 506 20.54 2.44 1.54
N GLY A 507 21.31 1.42 1.17
CA GLY A 507 22.78 1.40 1.17
C GLY A 507 23.44 2.08 -0.02
N VAL A 508 22.67 2.60 -0.99
CA VAL A 508 23.16 3.20 -2.25
C VAL A 508 24.18 4.34 -2.03
N ASN A 509 24.15 5.00 -0.86
CA ASN A 509 25.08 6.06 -0.48
C ASN A 509 26.17 5.62 0.53
N ARG A 510 26.28 4.33 0.86
CA ARG A 510 27.31 3.76 1.77
C ARG A 510 28.26 2.85 0.99
N SER A 511 29.27 3.47 0.36
CA SER A 511 30.30 2.80 -0.45
C SER A 511 30.88 1.55 0.21
N TYR A 512 31.01 0.47 -0.55
CA TYR A 512 31.65 -0.79 -0.16
C TYR A 512 30.95 -1.60 0.97
N LEU A 513 29.71 -1.25 1.35
CA LEU A 513 29.00 -1.92 2.45
C LEU A 513 28.87 -3.44 2.27
N VAL A 514 28.49 -3.90 1.06
CA VAL A 514 28.35 -5.34 0.74
C VAL A 514 29.69 -6.09 0.86
N TRP A 515 30.81 -5.39 0.63
CA TRP A 515 32.16 -5.95 0.63
C TRP A 515 32.75 -6.07 2.04
N GLN A 516 32.29 -5.28 3.00
CA GLN A 516 32.80 -5.26 4.37
C GLN A 516 32.80 -6.64 5.08
N PRO A 517 31.71 -7.43 5.12
CA PRO A 517 31.72 -8.75 5.75
C PRO A 517 32.66 -9.74 5.04
N ILE A 518 32.76 -9.65 3.71
CA ILE A 518 33.64 -10.50 2.90
C ILE A 518 35.11 -10.26 3.26
N TRP A 519 35.56 -9.01 3.26
CA TRP A 519 36.95 -8.69 3.58
C TRP A 519 37.31 -8.92 5.05
N ARG A 520 36.39 -8.65 5.99
CA ARG A 520 36.58 -9.03 7.40
C ARG A 520 36.71 -10.54 7.56
N GLY A 521 35.93 -11.33 6.81
CA GLY A 521 36.04 -12.79 6.76
C GLY A 521 37.39 -13.27 6.19
N ILE A 522 37.85 -12.70 5.07
CA ILE A 522 39.13 -13.04 4.43
C ILE A 522 40.31 -12.74 5.38
N PHE A 523 40.33 -11.56 6.01
CA PHE A 523 41.42 -11.18 6.91
C PHE A 523 41.35 -11.84 8.30
N GLY A 524 40.21 -12.45 8.66
CA GLY A 524 39.99 -13.06 9.98
C GLY A 524 39.75 -12.02 11.09
N ILE A 525 39.06 -10.93 10.77
CA ILE A 525 38.79 -9.79 11.65
C ILE A 525 37.40 -9.92 12.27
N ASP A 526 37.35 -10.17 13.57
CA ASP A 526 36.14 -10.14 14.39
C ASP A 526 35.78 -8.68 14.74
N PRO A 527 34.56 -8.20 14.40
CA PRO A 527 34.16 -6.82 14.64
C PRO A 527 33.99 -6.46 16.13
N THR A 528 33.97 -7.45 17.03
CA THR A 528 33.88 -7.22 18.49
C THR A 528 35.23 -6.89 19.13
N TRP A 529 36.35 -7.07 18.42
CA TRP A 529 37.68 -6.75 18.95
C TRP A 529 37.93 -5.23 18.96
N PRO A 530 38.76 -4.71 19.89
CA PRO A 530 39.19 -3.32 19.86
C PRO A 530 39.83 -2.95 18.51
N PRO A 531 39.65 -1.72 17.97
CA PRO A 531 40.17 -1.33 16.66
C PRO A 531 41.68 -1.54 16.50
N THR A 532 42.47 -1.36 17.57
CA THR A 532 43.91 -1.69 17.58
C THR A 532 44.17 -3.15 17.25
N ARG A 533 43.42 -4.09 17.84
CA ARG A 533 43.54 -5.53 17.60
C ARG A 533 43.03 -5.93 16.21
N GLN A 534 42.01 -5.24 15.69
CA GLN A 534 41.56 -5.43 14.30
C GLN A 534 42.67 -4.98 13.31
N LEU A 535 43.31 -3.84 13.57
CA LEU A 535 44.42 -3.32 12.76
C LEU A 535 45.70 -4.17 12.90
N GLU A 536 46.04 -4.66 14.09
CA GLU A 536 47.12 -5.63 14.32
C GLU A 536 46.92 -6.88 13.46
N LYS A 537 45.70 -7.46 13.48
CA LYS A 537 45.38 -8.67 12.70
C LYS A 537 45.43 -8.41 11.20
N LEU A 538 44.90 -7.28 10.74
CA LEU A 538 44.99 -6.86 9.33
C LEU A 538 46.45 -6.69 8.88
N THR A 539 47.27 -6.04 9.72
CA THR A 539 48.69 -5.77 9.44
C THR A 539 49.48 -7.07 9.37
N GLU A 540 49.27 -8.00 10.32
CA GLU A 540 49.85 -9.34 10.31
C GLU A 540 49.48 -10.08 9.01
N HIS A 541 48.21 -10.09 8.63
CA HIS A 541 47.72 -10.79 7.44
C HIS A 541 48.32 -10.23 6.16
N VAL A 542 48.26 -8.91 5.94
CA VAL A 542 48.79 -8.26 4.72
C VAL A 542 50.31 -8.39 4.63
N THR A 543 51.04 -8.24 5.74
CA THR A 543 52.50 -8.43 5.78
C THR A 543 52.92 -9.87 5.51
N THR A 544 52.07 -10.86 5.84
CA THR A 544 52.29 -12.28 5.53
C THR A 544 52.11 -12.59 4.04
N ILE A 545 51.30 -11.81 3.32
CA ILE A 545 51.13 -11.93 1.87
C ILE A 545 52.37 -11.38 1.14
N ASP A 546 52.71 -10.12 1.42
CA ASP A 546 53.94 -9.46 0.98
C ASP A 546 54.20 -8.24 1.89
N PRO A 547 55.37 -8.14 2.56
CA PRO A 547 55.76 -6.95 3.31
C PRO A 547 55.71 -5.64 2.50
N GLY A 548 55.85 -5.71 1.17
CA GLY A 548 55.68 -4.57 0.25
C GLY A 548 54.26 -4.01 0.18
N LEU A 549 53.25 -4.74 0.64
CA LEU A 549 51.85 -4.28 0.71
C LEU A 549 51.51 -3.54 2.01
N ALA A 550 52.29 -3.72 3.08
CA ALA A 550 52.00 -3.08 4.37
C ALA A 550 51.91 -1.54 4.31
N PRO A 551 52.73 -0.80 3.53
CA PRO A 551 52.55 0.65 3.34
C PRO A 551 51.22 1.06 2.69
N ARG A 552 50.50 0.14 2.04
CA ARG A 552 49.19 0.40 1.41
C ARG A 552 48.00 0.18 2.36
N LEU A 553 48.22 -0.28 3.60
CA LEU A 553 47.14 -0.57 4.56
C LEU A 553 46.09 0.55 4.75
N PRO A 554 46.42 1.85 4.76
CA PRO A 554 45.42 2.91 4.86
C PRO A 554 44.41 2.94 3.71
N LEU A 555 44.69 2.30 2.57
CA LEU A 555 43.73 2.19 1.46
C LEU A 555 42.53 1.29 1.78
N LEU A 556 42.59 0.48 2.85
CA LEU A 556 41.50 -0.38 3.28
C LEU A 556 40.51 0.32 4.24
N ASP A 557 40.82 1.56 4.62
CA ASP A 557 40.03 2.50 5.44
C ASP A 557 38.51 2.34 5.27
N MET A 558 38.01 2.66 4.08
CA MET A 558 36.59 2.77 3.73
C MET A 558 35.92 1.40 3.49
N VAL A 559 36.70 0.38 3.15
CA VAL A 559 36.17 -0.97 2.82
C VAL A 559 35.96 -1.80 4.08
N LEU A 560 36.86 -1.69 5.06
CA LEU A 560 36.72 -2.36 6.35
C LEU A 560 36.00 -1.49 7.39
N GLN A 561 35.89 -0.18 7.14
CA GLN A 561 35.49 0.85 8.10
C GLN A 561 36.37 0.78 9.35
N LEU A 562 37.67 1.02 9.14
CA LEU A 562 38.69 1.09 10.18
C LEU A 562 39.38 2.45 10.14
N GLU A 563 39.60 3.05 11.30
CA GLU A 563 40.36 4.29 11.46
C GLU A 563 41.86 4.02 11.28
N ILE A 564 42.30 3.89 10.03
CA ILE A 564 43.71 3.72 9.67
C ILE A 564 44.25 5.07 9.18
N PRO A 565 45.17 5.73 9.92
CA PRO A 565 45.72 7.01 9.48
C PRO A 565 46.62 6.82 8.25
N ASP A 566 46.59 7.82 7.35
CA ASP A 566 47.46 7.84 6.17
C ASP A 566 48.94 7.95 6.54
N ASN A 567 49.79 7.44 5.65
CA ASN A 567 51.24 7.56 5.70
C ASN A 567 51.77 8.30 4.45
N ASP A 568 53.07 8.57 4.40
CA ASP A 568 53.72 9.32 3.31
C ASP A 568 53.40 8.79 1.90
N LEU A 569 53.16 7.48 1.74
CA LEU A 569 52.74 6.90 0.47
C LEU A 569 51.26 7.21 0.19
N THR A 570 50.34 6.84 1.08
CA THR A 570 48.90 6.94 0.81
C THR A 570 48.37 8.38 0.81
N ALA A 571 49.02 9.28 1.58
CA ALA A 571 48.76 10.72 1.54
C ALA A 571 49.19 11.40 0.24
N SER A 572 50.11 10.78 -0.54
CA SER A 572 50.60 11.34 -1.82
C SER A 572 49.73 10.97 -3.04
N LEU A 573 48.74 10.09 -2.88
CA LEU A 573 47.91 9.59 -3.99
C LEU A 573 46.69 10.47 -4.21
N ASP A 574 46.47 10.90 -5.47
CA ASP A 574 45.20 11.50 -5.86
C ASP A 574 44.03 10.49 -5.76
N ALA A 575 42.79 10.97 -5.77
CA ALA A 575 41.61 10.13 -5.58
C ALA A 575 41.46 8.98 -6.60
N ARG A 576 41.91 9.15 -7.85
CA ARG A 576 41.86 8.12 -8.89
C ARG A 576 42.96 7.08 -8.67
N LEU A 577 44.18 7.51 -8.38
CA LEU A 577 45.27 6.60 -8.01
C LEU A 577 44.98 5.86 -6.70
N ARG A 578 44.38 6.52 -5.69
CA ARG A 578 43.96 5.91 -4.43
C ARG A 578 42.89 4.83 -4.64
N LYS A 579 41.91 5.06 -5.54
CA LYS A 579 40.91 4.06 -5.95
C LYS A 579 41.57 2.85 -6.64
N ALA A 580 42.37 3.08 -7.67
CA ALA A 580 43.05 2.01 -8.40
C ALA A 580 44.05 1.21 -7.53
N ALA A 581 44.75 1.87 -6.61
CA ALA A 581 45.66 1.22 -5.67
C ALA A 581 44.93 0.42 -4.58
N ARG A 582 43.72 0.83 -4.17
CA ARG A 582 42.82 0.05 -3.30
C ARG A 582 42.33 -1.19 -4.03
N GLU A 583 41.83 -1.04 -5.25
CA GLU A 583 41.36 -2.14 -6.10
C GLU A 583 42.47 -3.15 -6.39
N GLY A 584 43.68 -2.67 -6.70
CA GLY A 584 44.88 -3.50 -6.83
C GLY A 584 45.28 -4.22 -5.54
N LEU A 585 45.31 -3.53 -4.39
CA LEU A 585 45.60 -4.16 -3.10
C LEU A 585 44.58 -5.25 -2.74
N LEU A 586 43.29 -5.01 -3.01
CA LEU A 586 42.26 -6.02 -2.79
C LEU A 586 42.39 -7.20 -3.75
N ALA A 587 42.74 -6.98 -5.02
CA ALA A 587 43.06 -8.05 -5.96
C ALA A 587 44.31 -8.85 -5.53
N ASP A 588 45.37 -8.19 -5.06
CA ASP A 588 46.57 -8.83 -4.50
C ASP A 588 46.21 -9.73 -3.30
N CYS A 589 45.37 -9.23 -2.39
CA CYS A 589 44.86 -9.98 -1.24
C CYS A 589 43.94 -11.14 -1.65
N LEU A 590 43.04 -10.94 -2.61
CA LEU A 590 42.16 -12.00 -3.14
C LEU A 590 42.98 -13.12 -3.78
N ALA A 591 43.98 -12.76 -4.60
CA ALA A 591 44.87 -13.70 -5.26
C ALA A 591 45.76 -14.46 -4.25
N ALA A 592 46.10 -13.87 -3.12
CA ALA A 592 46.82 -14.55 -2.05
C ALA A 592 45.92 -15.53 -1.27
N ALA A 593 44.72 -15.10 -0.88
CA ALA A 593 43.74 -15.98 -0.23
C ALA A 593 43.34 -17.16 -1.14
N ALA A 594 43.12 -16.90 -2.43
CA ALA A 594 42.82 -17.92 -3.45
C ALA A 594 43.95 -18.95 -3.66
N ARG A 595 45.21 -18.56 -3.41
CA ARG A 595 46.37 -19.47 -3.43
C ARG A 595 46.47 -20.35 -2.19
N ALA A 596 45.81 -20.00 -1.08
CA ALA A 596 45.72 -20.83 0.12
C ALA A 596 44.52 -21.80 0.04
N HIS A 597 43.33 -21.28 -0.30
CA HIS A 597 42.09 -22.05 -0.47
C HIS A 597 41.29 -21.48 -1.65
N PRO A 598 40.60 -22.31 -2.45
CA PRO A 598 39.69 -21.81 -3.47
C PRO A 598 38.56 -20.99 -2.82
N LEU A 599 38.06 -19.94 -3.48
CA LEU A 599 37.14 -18.97 -2.87
C LEU A 599 35.78 -18.91 -3.56
N LEU A 600 34.69 -18.91 -2.79
CA LEU A 600 33.35 -18.57 -3.26
C LEU A 600 32.88 -17.31 -2.52
N ILE A 601 32.55 -16.27 -3.29
CA ILE A 601 32.07 -15.00 -2.77
C ILE A 601 30.65 -14.74 -3.30
N VAL A 602 29.70 -14.54 -2.38
CA VAL A 602 28.28 -14.34 -2.69
C VAL A 602 27.83 -12.93 -2.32
N LEU A 603 27.12 -12.26 -3.22
CA LEU A 603 26.56 -10.92 -3.05
C LEU A 603 25.03 -10.99 -3.20
N GLU A 604 24.26 -10.67 -2.16
CA GLU A 604 22.79 -10.74 -2.18
C GLU A 604 22.12 -9.38 -2.41
N ASP A 605 20.92 -9.41 -3.00
CA ASP A 605 20.04 -8.26 -3.31
C ASP A 605 20.71 -7.10 -4.10
N CYS A 606 21.61 -7.44 -5.03
CA CYS A 606 22.48 -6.54 -5.80
C CYS A 606 21.78 -5.51 -6.70
N GLN A 607 20.45 -5.49 -6.80
CA GLN A 607 19.74 -4.32 -7.35
C GLN A 607 19.89 -3.05 -6.49
N TRP A 608 20.43 -3.16 -5.27
CA TRP A 608 20.77 -2.04 -4.39
C TRP A 608 22.29 -1.75 -4.29
N LEU A 609 23.10 -2.33 -5.17
CA LEU A 609 24.55 -2.20 -5.16
C LEU A 609 25.00 -0.75 -5.47
N ASP A 610 25.85 -0.17 -4.62
CA ASP A 610 26.37 1.19 -4.86
C ASP A 610 27.40 1.24 -6.00
N PRO A 611 27.62 2.40 -6.66
CA PRO A 611 28.52 2.51 -7.81
C PRO A 611 29.97 2.11 -7.53
N LEU A 612 30.50 2.34 -6.32
CA LEU A 612 31.87 1.98 -5.96
C LEU A 612 32.01 0.50 -5.60
N SER A 613 30.97 -0.10 -5.00
CA SER A 613 30.87 -1.56 -4.87
C SER A 613 30.76 -2.27 -6.23
N HIS A 614 30.05 -1.67 -7.19
CA HIS A 614 29.96 -2.18 -8.56
C HIS A 614 31.32 -2.08 -9.29
N ASP A 615 31.99 -0.94 -9.22
CA ASP A 615 33.34 -0.76 -9.78
C ASP A 615 34.34 -1.79 -9.24
N LEU A 616 34.29 -2.11 -7.93
CA LEU A 616 35.14 -3.14 -7.33
C LEU A 616 34.73 -4.56 -7.75
N LEU A 617 33.44 -4.83 -7.96
CA LEU A 617 33.00 -6.09 -8.56
C LEU A 617 33.60 -6.27 -9.96
N GLU A 618 33.59 -5.21 -10.78
CA GLU A 618 34.18 -5.21 -12.12
C GLU A 618 35.71 -5.40 -12.07
N ALA A 619 36.41 -4.68 -11.19
CA ALA A 619 37.87 -4.79 -11.04
C ALA A 619 38.31 -6.18 -10.56
N LEU A 620 37.67 -6.73 -9.52
CA LEU A 620 37.99 -8.06 -9.02
C LEU A 620 37.61 -9.15 -10.04
N ALA A 621 36.43 -9.04 -10.68
CA ALA A 621 36.00 -9.98 -11.72
C ALA A 621 36.99 -10.07 -12.88
N GLN A 622 37.62 -8.96 -13.28
CA GLN A 622 38.68 -8.97 -14.30
C GLN A 622 39.93 -9.72 -13.84
N THR A 623 40.32 -9.61 -12.56
CA THR A 623 41.56 -10.21 -12.04
C THR A 623 41.50 -11.72 -11.79
N ILE A 624 40.31 -12.32 -11.65
CA ILE A 624 40.17 -13.73 -11.23
C ILE A 624 40.27 -14.77 -12.34
N ALA A 625 40.46 -14.40 -13.61
CA ALA A 625 40.40 -15.34 -14.74
C ALA A 625 41.29 -16.59 -14.56
N ASP A 626 42.52 -16.42 -14.07
CA ASP A 626 43.50 -17.48 -13.79
C ASP A 626 43.64 -17.82 -12.28
N LEU A 627 42.60 -17.52 -11.48
CA LEU A 627 42.56 -17.80 -10.03
C LEU A 627 41.40 -18.74 -9.67
N PRO A 628 41.53 -19.57 -8.61
CA PRO A 628 40.47 -20.47 -8.18
C PRO A 628 39.39 -19.73 -7.35
N VAL A 629 38.74 -18.74 -7.97
CA VAL A 629 37.71 -17.88 -7.36
C VAL A 629 36.42 -17.95 -8.17
N ILE A 630 35.29 -17.97 -7.48
CA ILE A 630 33.96 -17.85 -8.09
C ILE A 630 33.16 -16.73 -7.40
N PHE A 631 32.76 -15.73 -8.16
CA PHE A 631 31.81 -14.71 -7.73
C PHE A 631 30.38 -15.12 -8.09
N VAL A 632 29.44 -14.88 -7.19
CA VAL A 632 28.01 -15.10 -7.40
C VAL A 632 27.26 -13.85 -6.93
N TYR A 633 26.46 -13.23 -7.78
CA TYR A 633 25.65 -12.07 -7.40
C TYR A 633 24.17 -12.32 -7.69
N LEU A 634 23.31 -12.07 -6.71
CA LEU A 634 21.87 -12.29 -6.77
C LEU A 634 21.15 -10.96 -6.99
N PHE A 635 20.26 -10.88 -7.98
CA PHE A 635 19.55 -9.63 -8.30
C PHE A 635 18.09 -9.89 -8.74
N ARG A 636 17.32 -8.80 -8.87
CA ARG A 636 15.94 -8.80 -9.37
C ARG A 636 15.88 -8.08 -10.72
N PRO A 637 15.09 -8.58 -11.70
CA PRO A 637 14.74 -7.78 -12.85
C PRO A 637 13.88 -6.58 -12.41
N PHE A 638 13.96 -5.47 -13.12
CA PHE A 638 13.10 -4.30 -12.96
C PHE A 638 12.95 -3.65 -14.33
N GLU A 639 11.81 -3.00 -14.61
CA GLU A 639 11.46 -2.53 -15.96
C GLU A 639 12.30 -1.35 -16.49
N HIS A 640 13.31 -0.89 -15.76
CA HIS A 640 14.25 0.17 -16.17
C HIS A 640 15.68 -0.21 -15.76
N ASP A 641 16.66 -0.04 -16.66
CA ASP A 641 18.05 -0.54 -16.58
C ASP A 641 18.96 0.16 -15.52
N ARG A 642 18.53 0.21 -14.24
CA ARG A 642 19.36 0.74 -13.14
C ARG A 642 20.52 -0.15 -12.76
N LEU A 643 20.35 -1.47 -12.87
CA LEU A 643 21.50 -2.35 -13.14
C LEU A 643 21.87 -2.16 -14.61
N ARG A 644 22.62 -1.08 -14.91
CA ARG A 644 23.40 -0.97 -16.15
C ARG A 644 24.07 -2.32 -16.36
N ALA A 645 23.75 -3.02 -17.44
CA ALA A 645 24.20 -4.39 -17.68
C ALA A 645 25.68 -4.54 -17.30
N ALA A 646 25.93 -5.15 -16.13
CA ALA A 646 27.18 -4.95 -15.41
C ALA A 646 28.31 -5.38 -16.34
N ARG A 647 29.34 -4.56 -16.58
CA ARG A 647 30.35 -4.85 -17.62
C ARG A 647 31.05 -6.20 -17.43
N VAL A 648 30.99 -6.72 -16.21
CA VAL A 648 31.18 -8.12 -15.84
C VAL A 648 30.58 -9.12 -16.86
N SER A 649 29.39 -8.87 -17.42
CA SER A 649 28.73 -9.68 -18.44
C SER A 649 29.34 -9.62 -19.84
N THR A 650 30.35 -8.77 -20.05
CA THR A 650 31.20 -8.78 -21.25
C THR A 650 32.47 -9.62 -21.08
N LEU A 651 32.73 -10.14 -19.87
CA LEU A 651 33.86 -11.01 -19.58
C LEU A 651 33.62 -12.42 -20.10
N SER A 652 34.64 -13.05 -20.68
CA SER A 652 34.59 -14.41 -21.24
C SER A 652 34.30 -15.52 -20.22
N HIS A 653 34.46 -15.23 -18.93
CA HIS A 653 34.21 -16.12 -17.79
C HIS A 653 32.97 -15.74 -16.97
N HIS A 654 32.10 -14.88 -17.51
CA HIS A 654 30.77 -14.64 -16.96
C HIS A 654 29.75 -15.71 -17.41
N THR A 655 28.69 -15.89 -16.63
CA THR A 655 27.49 -16.64 -17.02
C THR A 655 26.28 -16.07 -16.28
N GLN A 656 25.20 -15.78 -17.01
CA GLN A 656 23.93 -15.36 -16.42
C GLN A 656 22.97 -16.54 -16.30
N ILE A 657 22.37 -16.69 -15.12
CA ILE A 657 21.30 -17.62 -14.80
C ILE A 657 20.06 -16.79 -14.48
N THR A 658 18.93 -17.08 -15.14
CA THR A 658 17.67 -16.37 -14.90
C THR A 658 16.63 -17.36 -14.42
N LEU A 659 16.11 -17.15 -13.20
CA LEU A 659 15.14 -18.04 -12.58
C LEU A 659 13.71 -17.63 -12.98
N SER A 660 13.08 -18.49 -13.78
CA SER A 660 11.65 -18.50 -14.09
C SER A 660 10.78 -18.77 -12.84
N ALA A 661 9.45 -18.84 -12.98
CA ALA A 661 8.63 -19.67 -12.09
C ALA A 661 8.97 -21.17 -12.26
N PHE A 662 8.69 -22.01 -11.27
CA PHE A 662 8.75 -23.47 -11.43
C PHE A 662 7.69 -23.96 -12.43
N ASP A 663 8.02 -25.01 -13.18
CA ASP A 663 7.04 -25.75 -13.99
C ASP A 663 6.22 -26.78 -13.18
N ALA A 664 5.28 -27.47 -13.85
CA ALA A 664 4.38 -28.42 -13.19
C ALA A 664 5.09 -29.66 -12.61
N GLU A 665 6.18 -30.13 -13.21
CA GLU A 665 6.97 -31.25 -12.69
C GLU A 665 7.88 -30.80 -11.54
N GLU A 666 8.47 -29.61 -11.64
CA GLU A 666 9.26 -28.99 -10.57
C GLU A 666 8.41 -28.72 -9.31
N ILE A 667 7.21 -28.14 -9.46
CA ILE A 667 6.27 -27.96 -8.34
C ILE A 667 5.86 -29.33 -7.76
N ALA A 668 5.58 -30.31 -8.61
CA ALA A 668 5.19 -31.64 -8.16
C ALA A 668 6.26 -32.30 -7.28
N ALA A 669 7.51 -32.26 -7.72
CA ALA A 669 8.63 -32.75 -6.93
C ALA A 669 8.81 -31.95 -5.62
N PHE A 670 8.64 -30.62 -5.64
CA PHE A 670 8.83 -29.77 -4.46
C PHE A 670 7.80 -30.08 -3.38
N VAL A 671 6.53 -30.18 -3.79
CA VAL A 671 5.42 -30.57 -2.91
C VAL A 671 5.66 -31.97 -2.34
N LEU A 672 6.00 -32.96 -3.18
CA LEU A 672 6.22 -34.35 -2.75
C LEU A 672 7.28 -34.42 -1.65
N ALA A 673 8.47 -33.88 -1.92
CA ALA A 673 9.60 -33.99 -1.00
C ALA A 673 9.41 -33.16 0.27
N LYS A 674 8.72 -32.02 0.21
CA LYS A 674 8.46 -31.20 1.41
C LYS A 674 7.53 -31.94 2.36
N ILE A 675 6.55 -32.64 1.81
CA ILE A 675 5.67 -33.53 2.56
C ILE A 675 6.46 -34.73 3.12
N THR A 676 7.23 -35.44 2.31
CA THR A 676 8.10 -36.55 2.76
C THR A 676 9.05 -36.11 3.89
N GLN A 677 9.55 -34.88 3.86
CA GLN A 677 10.40 -34.33 4.91
C GLN A 677 9.63 -33.97 6.21
N LEU A 678 8.33 -33.67 6.11
CA LEU A 678 7.48 -33.31 7.25
C LEU A 678 6.77 -34.51 7.91
N VAL A 679 6.57 -35.62 7.19
CA VAL A 679 5.86 -36.83 7.70
C VAL A 679 6.51 -38.19 7.39
N GLY A 680 7.60 -38.24 6.61
CA GLY A 680 8.37 -39.46 6.31
C GLY A 680 7.97 -40.19 5.01
N ASP A 681 8.78 -41.21 4.67
CA ASP A 681 8.72 -41.93 3.38
C ASP A 681 7.44 -42.78 3.17
N GLU A 682 6.69 -43.10 4.23
CA GLU A 682 5.50 -43.96 4.13
C GLU A 682 4.25 -43.22 3.61
N VAL A 683 4.30 -41.88 3.48
CA VAL A 683 3.14 -41.05 3.13
C VAL A 683 2.99 -40.88 1.62
N ARG A 684 1.97 -41.54 1.06
CA ARG A 684 1.69 -41.53 -0.38
C ARG A 684 0.89 -40.30 -0.81
N VAL A 685 1.58 -39.18 -1.04
CA VAL A 685 1.02 -37.90 -1.49
C VAL A 685 0.07 -38.08 -2.70
N PRO A 686 -1.22 -37.71 -2.61
CA PRO A 686 -2.14 -37.78 -3.74
C PRO A 686 -1.88 -36.64 -4.75
N PRO A 687 -1.91 -36.90 -6.09
CA PRO A 687 -1.68 -35.86 -7.10
C PRO A 687 -2.58 -34.62 -6.98
N ALA A 688 -3.83 -34.79 -6.54
CA ALA A 688 -4.77 -33.69 -6.35
C ALA A 688 -4.33 -32.65 -5.28
N LEU A 689 -3.41 -32.98 -4.37
CA LEU A 689 -2.80 -32.00 -3.46
C LEU A 689 -1.77 -31.16 -4.20
N VAL A 690 -0.91 -31.82 -4.98
CA VAL A 690 0.11 -31.19 -5.82
C VAL A 690 -0.55 -30.16 -6.74
N ASP A 691 -1.59 -30.57 -7.47
CA ASP A 691 -2.35 -29.71 -8.38
C ASP A 691 -2.93 -28.47 -7.67
N ARG A 692 -3.46 -28.64 -6.45
CA ARG A 692 -4.03 -27.53 -5.65
C ARG A 692 -2.98 -26.55 -5.16
N ILE A 693 -1.83 -27.04 -4.68
CA ILE A 693 -0.72 -26.17 -4.24
C ILE A 693 -0.13 -25.44 -5.46
N ALA A 694 0.10 -26.14 -6.57
CA ALA A 694 0.60 -25.56 -7.81
C ALA A 694 -0.30 -24.42 -8.33
N ALA A 695 -1.62 -24.68 -8.41
CA ALA A 695 -2.62 -23.70 -8.84
C ALA A 695 -2.76 -22.49 -7.88
N ARG A 696 -2.23 -22.56 -6.66
CA ARG A 696 -2.25 -21.44 -5.70
C ARG A 696 -0.95 -20.64 -5.65
N ALA A 697 0.18 -21.25 -5.99
CA ALA A 697 1.51 -20.67 -5.80
C ALA A 697 2.16 -20.06 -7.03
N GLU A 698 1.59 -20.26 -8.23
CA GLU A 698 2.07 -19.68 -9.50
C GLU A 698 3.57 -19.95 -9.74
N GLY A 699 4.05 -21.10 -9.26
CA GLY A 699 5.45 -21.55 -9.35
C GLY A 699 6.47 -20.80 -8.48
N ASN A 700 6.05 -20.03 -7.47
CA ASN A 700 6.96 -19.34 -6.54
C ASN A 700 7.38 -20.25 -5.35
N PRO A 701 8.66 -20.65 -5.21
CA PRO A 701 9.09 -21.62 -4.20
C PRO A 701 8.95 -21.16 -2.75
N PHE A 702 9.13 -19.86 -2.46
CA PHE A 702 8.88 -19.32 -1.11
C PHE A 702 7.40 -19.46 -0.73
N PHE A 703 6.48 -19.20 -1.65
CA PHE A 703 5.05 -19.38 -1.40
C PHE A 703 4.68 -20.87 -1.32
N LEU A 704 5.30 -21.76 -2.10
CA LEU A 704 5.16 -23.21 -1.91
C LEU A 704 5.56 -23.65 -0.49
N ASP A 705 6.71 -23.17 0.02
CA ASP A 705 7.21 -23.52 1.35
C ASP A 705 6.27 -22.99 2.45
N GLU A 706 5.93 -21.70 2.44
CA GLU A 706 4.99 -21.10 3.40
C GLU A 706 3.60 -21.75 3.37
N LEU A 707 3.07 -22.10 2.19
CA LEU A 707 1.82 -22.85 2.10
C LEU A 707 1.93 -24.24 2.73
N ILE A 708 3.00 -25.00 2.47
CA ILE A 708 3.15 -26.35 3.01
C ILE A 708 3.49 -26.34 4.51
N ASN A 709 4.20 -25.32 4.98
CA ASN A 709 4.36 -25.07 6.41
C ASN A 709 2.99 -24.76 7.04
N TYR A 710 2.18 -23.86 6.47
CA TYR A 710 0.80 -23.61 6.92
C TYR A 710 -0.06 -24.88 6.97
N LEU A 711 0.02 -25.75 5.95
CA LEU A 711 -0.66 -27.05 5.93
C LEU A 711 -0.27 -27.93 7.12
N HIS A 712 1.03 -27.98 7.46
CA HIS A 712 1.56 -28.74 8.59
C HIS A 712 1.15 -28.13 9.93
N LEU A 713 1.19 -26.79 10.07
CA LEU A 713 0.73 -26.08 11.27
C LEU A 713 -0.77 -26.26 11.54
N GLN A 714 -1.57 -26.55 10.52
CA GLN A 714 -2.99 -26.89 10.64
C GLN A 714 -3.23 -28.38 10.96
N GLY A 715 -2.19 -29.22 11.00
CA GLY A 715 -2.25 -30.60 11.46
C GLY A 715 -2.81 -31.60 10.46
N ILE A 716 -2.57 -31.37 9.17
CA ILE A 716 -3.26 -32.08 8.10
C ILE A 716 -2.40 -33.26 7.62
N ASP A 717 -3.00 -34.46 7.60
CA ASP A 717 -2.40 -35.65 7.00
C ASP A 717 -2.32 -35.46 5.48
N PHE A 718 -1.11 -35.52 4.94
CA PHE A 718 -0.82 -35.33 3.53
C PHE A 718 -1.00 -36.62 2.68
N GLY A 719 -1.18 -37.78 3.31
CA GLY A 719 -1.42 -39.07 2.64
C GLY A 719 -2.90 -39.40 2.44
N ASP A 720 -3.78 -38.84 3.26
CA ASP A 720 -5.23 -38.99 3.11
C ASP A 720 -5.76 -38.06 1.99
N ALA A 721 -6.16 -38.65 0.86
CA ALA A 721 -6.78 -37.91 -0.24
C ALA A 721 -8.07 -37.17 0.18
N THR A 722 -8.79 -37.65 1.20
CA THR A 722 -9.99 -36.98 1.73
C THR A 722 -9.66 -35.87 2.73
N ALA A 723 -8.43 -35.84 3.24
CA ALA A 723 -7.92 -34.73 4.03
C ALA A 723 -7.69 -33.47 3.17
N LEU A 724 -7.59 -33.63 1.84
CA LEU A 724 -7.30 -32.58 0.84
C LEU A 724 -8.50 -31.69 0.49
N ASP A 725 -9.71 -32.27 0.46
CA ASP A 725 -10.91 -31.53 0.08
C ASP A 725 -11.32 -30.50 1.12
N ARG A 726 -11.03 -30.80 2.39
CA ARG A 726 -11.10 -29.89 3.52
C ARG A 726 -9.76 -29.17 3.71
N ILE A 727 -9.10 -28.67 2.66
CA ILE A 727 -7.95 -27.76 2.85
C ILE A 727 -8.12 -26.41 2.16
N ALA A 728 -7.62 -25.40 2.85
CA ALA A 728 -7.61 -23.99 2.53
C ALA A 728 -6.17 -23.50 2.56
N LEU A 729 -5.84 -22.67 1.59
CA LEU A 729 -4.53 -22.09 1.41
C LEU A 729 -4.74 -20.56 1.40
N PRO A 730 -4.15 -19.81 2.35
CA PRO A 730 -4.36 -18.36 2.44
C PRO A 730 -4.07 -17.65 1.11
N ASP A 731 -5.05 -16.92 0.60
CA ASP A 731 -5.03 -16.42 -0.79
C ASP A 731 -3.97 -15.34 -1.08
N SER A 732 -3.27 -14.81 -0.05
CA SER A 732 -2.30 -13.72 -0.21
C SER A 732 -1.43 -13.50 1.03
N VAL A 733 -0.17 -13.13 0.82
CA VAL A 733 0.78 -12.73 1.89
C VAL A 733 0.29 -11.49 2.66
N GLN A 734 -0.56 -10.65 2.06
CA GLN A 734 -1.10 -9.43 2.70
C GLN A 734 -1.85 -9.72 4.00
N ARG A 735 -2.62 -10.82 4.09
CA ARG A 735 -3.40 -11.15 5.31
C ARG A 735 -2.51 -11.51 6.49
N LEU A 736 -1.45 -12.28 6.24
CA LEU A 736 -0.48 -12.70 7.25
C LEU A 736 0.08 -11.46 7.98
N VAL A 737 0.57 -10.48 7.22
CA VAL A 737 1.18 -9.27 7.76
C VAL A 737 0.19 -8.37 8.51
N LEU A 738 -1.04 -8.17 7.99
CA LEU A 738 -2.04 -7.36 8.68
C LEU A 738 -2.42 -7.94 10.06
N SER A 739 -2.48 -9.27 10.17
CA SER A 739 -2.74 -9.96 11.44
C SER A 739 -1.66 -9.74 12.50
N LEU A 740 -0.41 -9.50 12.10
CA LEU A 740 0.70 -9.24 13.02
C LEU A 740 0.58 -7.83 13.60
N VAL A 741 0.17 -6.86 12.75
CA VAL A 741 -0.06 -5.48 13.17
C VAL A 741 -1.29 -5.37 14.07
N ASP A 742 -2.38 -6.10 13.80
CA ASP A 742 -3.61 -5.95 14.57
C ASP A 742 -3.58 -6.54 16.00
N ARG A 743 -2.54 -7.31 16.36
CA ARG A 743 -2.27 -7.82 17.72
C ARG A 743 -1.75 -6.75 18.70
N PHE A 744 -1.27 -5.62 18.21
CA PHE A 744 -0.72 -4.54 19.05
C PHE A 744 -1.82 -3.66 19.68
N SER A 745 -1.47 -2.85 20.68
CA SER A 745 -2.40 -1.82 21.18
C SER A 745 -2.70 -0.77 20.11
N GLU A 746 -3.85 -0.08 20.15
CA GLU A 746 -4.17 0.94 19.14
C GLU A 746 -3.14 2.09 19.09
N SER A 747 -2.49 2.41 20.22
CA SER A 747 -1.34 3.31 20.32
C SER A 747 -0.14 2.82 19.48
N GLN A 748 0.15 1.53 19.58
CA GLN A 748 1.25 0.87 18.87
C GLN A 748 0.94 0.70 17.39
N LYS A 749 -0.27 0.25 17.02
CA LYS A 749 -0.73 0.18 15.61
C LYS A 749 -0.54 1.50 14.90
N ILE A 750 -0.88 2.60 15.57
CA ILE A 750 -0.80 3.93 14.97
C ILE A 750 0.64 4.44 14.95
N THR A 751 1.46 4.12 15.95
CA THR A 751 2.91 4.31 15.91
C THR A 751 3.54 3.60 14.68
N VAL A 752 3.18 2.35 14.40
CA VAL A 752 3.64 1.61 13.21
C VAL A 752 3.09 2.21 11.91
N LYS A 753 1.83 2.65 11.88
CA LYS A 753 1.21 3.30 10.71
C LYS A 753 1.85 4.64 10.35
N VAL A 754 2.17 5.49 11.32
CA VAL A 754 2.91 6.74 11.07
C VAL A 754 4.35 6.41 10.65
N ALA A 755 5.01 5.47 11.33
CA ALA A 755 6.34 5.00 10.95
C ALA A 755 6.40 4.49 9.50
N SER A 756 5.39 3.74 9.04
CA SER A 756 5.38 3.20 7.67
C SER A 756 5.22 4.26 6.57
N VAL A 757 4.72 5.46 6.91
CA VAL A 757 4.68 6.62 5.99
C VAL A 757 5.96 7.44 6.04
N ILE A 758 6.66 7.47 7.19
CA ILE A 758 8.00 8.06 7.30
C ILE A 758 9.02 7.25 6.47
N GLY A 759 9.06 5.93 6.62
CA GLY A 759 9.91 5.06 5.79
C GLY A 759 10.30 3.73 6.43
N ARG A 760 11.15 2.96 5.75
CA ARG A 760 11.71 1.70 6.29
C ARG A 760 12.63 1.96 7.49
N VAL A 761 13.32 3.10 7.52
CA VAL A 761 14.19 3.57 8.61
C VAL A 761 13.69 4.95 9.04
N PHE A 762 13.61 5.21 10.33
CA PHE A 762 13.12 6.49 10.87
C PHE A 762 13.70 6.81 12.25
N GLN A 763 13.88 8.09 12.55
CA GLN A 763 14.20 8.55 13.91
C GLN A 763 12.92 8.59 14.74
N ALA A 764 12.94 8.04 15.97
CA ALA A 764 11.79 8.03 16.85
C ALA A 764 11.24 9.45 17.13
N ALA A 765 12.13 10.45 17.14
CA ALA A 765 11.76 11.85 17.33
C ALA A 765 10.82 12.40 16.26
N TRP A 766 10.84 11.84 15.04
CA TRP A 766 9.95 12.28 13.97
C TRP A 766 8.51 11.81 14.23
N LEU A 767 8.28 10.71 14.96
CA LEU A 767 6.93 10.21 15.23
C LEU A 767 6.09 11.20 16.04
N TRP A 768 6.63 11.68 17.17
CA TRP A 768 5.94 12.69 18.01
C TRP A 768 6.11 14.13 17.50
N GLY A 769 7.05 14.37 16.58
CA GLY A 769 7.21 15.66 15.91
C GLY A 769 6.22 15.87 14.75
N VAL A 770 6.01 14.84 13.92
CA VAL A 770 5.07 14.82 12.79
C VAL A 770 3.63 14.66 13.28
N TYR A 771 3.39 13.72 14.21
CA TYR A 771 2.03 13.37 14.64
C TYR A 771 1.89 13.38 16.18
N PRO A 772 1.93 14.55 16.84
CA PRO A 772 1.92 14.66 18.31
C PRO A 772 0.75 13.96 19.04
N GLN A 773 -0.33 13.64 18.32
CA GLN A 773 -1.53 12.98 18.85
C GLN A 773 -1.28 11.51 19.27
N ILE A 774 -0.17 10.88 18.84
CA ILE A 774 0.21 9.55 19.38
C ILE A 774 0.62 9.61 20.87
N GLY A 775 1.03 10.79 21.36
CA GLY A 775 1.48 11.03 22.72
C GLY A 775 2.90 11.59 22.81
N ASP A 776 3.38 11.75 24.04
CA ASP A 776 4.72 12.28 24.30
C ASP A 776 5.86 11.29 23.98
N ALA A 777 7.09 11.80 23.98
CA ALA A 777 8.30 11.03 23.73
C ALA A 777 8.50 9.84 24.69
N THR A 778 7.94 9.87 25.90
CA THR A 778 8.02 8.77 26.88
C THR A 778 7.11 7.61 26.45
N ARG A 779 5.85 7.93 26.11
CA ARG A 779 4.87 6.95 25.63
C ARG A 779 5.31 6.31 24.30
N VAL A 780 5.75 7.12 23.34
CA VAL A 780 6.18 6.61 22.02
C VAL A 780 7.40 5.69 22.14
N ARG A 781 8.36 5.99 23.02
CA ARG A 781 9.49 5.08 23.30
C ARG A 781 9.04 3.75 23.94
N ALA A 782 8.04 3.76 24.81
CA ALA A 782 7.51 2.54 25.42
C ALA A 782 6.76 1.65 24.39
N ASP A 783 6.06 2.27 23.45
CA ASP A 783 5.43 1.57 22.32
C ASP A 783 6.49 1.03 21.34
N LEU A 784 7.50 1.81 20.97
CA LEU A 784 8.64 1.36 20.14
C LEU A 784 9.42 0.19 20.77
N GLU A 785 9.67 0.23 22.08
CA GLU A 785 10.33 -0.88 22.80
C GLU A 785 9.44 -2.13 22.89
N THR A 786 8.12 -1.98 22.79
CA THR A 786 7.20 -3.12 22.70
C THR A 786 7.18 -3.71 21.29
N LEU A 787 7.20 -2.87 20.26
CA LEU A 787 7.35 -3.25 18.86
C LEU A 787 8.71 -3.90 18.58
N ARG A 788 9.77 -3.48 19.29
CA ARG A 788 11.12 -4.07 19.24
C ARG A 788 11.16 -5.47 19.85
N ARG A 789 10.52 -5.67 21.01
CA ARG A 789 10.44 -6.99 21.69
C ARG A 789 9.59 -8.01 20.94
N GLN A 790 8.75 -7.57 19.99
CA GLN A 790 8.00 -8.43 19.06
C GLN A 790 8.66 -8.52 17.67
N GLU A 791 9.94 -8.11 17.56
CA GLU A 791 10.78 -8.18 16.35
C GLU A 791 10.19 -7.54 15.07
N LEU A 792 9.21 -6.65 15.21
CA LEU A 792 8.58 -5.92 14.09
C LEU A 792 9.48 -4.77 13.63
N LEU A 793 10.04 -4.06 14.62
CA LEU A 793 11.02 -2.99 14.47
C LEU A 793 12.33 -3.40 15.15
N LEU A 794 13.46 -2.90 14.67
CA LEU A 794 14.78 -3.09 15.27
C LEU A 794 15.51 -1.75 15.35
N PRO A 795 16.42 -1.54 16.32
CA PRO A 795 17.24 -0.33 16.36
C PRO A 795 18.24 -0.35 15.20
N ALA A 796 18.45 0.78 14.55
CA ALA A 796 19.35 0.86 13.39
C ALA A 796 20.84 0.80 13.83
N PRO A 797 21.67 -0.08 13.25
CA PRO A 797 23.09 -0.19 13.62
C PRO A 797 23.89 1.07 13.27
N GLY A 798 24.66 1.59 14.23
CA GLY A 798 25.58 2.72 14.04
C GLY A 798 24.92 4.11 13.95
N GLU A 799 23.62 4.19 14.18
CA GLU A 799 22.86 5.44 14.28
C GLU A 799 22.81 5.94 15.76
N PRO A 800 22.44 7.22 16.01
CA PRO A 800 22.14 7.68 17.38
C PRO A 800 21.02 6.84 18.03
N GLU A 801 20.98 6.82 19.38
CA GLU A 801 20.20 5.90 20.26
C GLU A 801 18.66 5.85 20.07
N LEU A 802 18.11 6.47 19.02
CA LEU A 802 16.67 6.59 18.76
C LEU A 802 16.27 6.31 17.29
N THR A 803 17.16 5.84 16.42
CA THR A 803 16.79 5.42 15.05
C THR A 803 16.31 3.95 15.03
N TYR A 804 15.18 3.68 14.38
CA TYR A 804 14.57 2.35 14.24
C TYR A 804 14.34 2.01 12.77
N PHE A 805 14.24 0.72 12.44
CA PHE A 805 13.87 0.23 11.12
C PHE A 805 12.90 -0.95 11.16
N PHE A 806 12.10 -1.12 10.10
CA PHE A 806 11.27 -2.30 9.89
C PHE A 806 12.12 -3.51 9.48
N ARG A 807 12.07 -4.57 10.29
CA ARG A 807 12.85 -5.81 10.07
C ARG A 807 12.61 -6.39 8.67
N GLN A 808 11.34 -6.53 8.29
CA GLN A 808 10.92 -7.03 6.98
C GLN A 808 10.32 -5.88 6.15
N VAL A 809 10.75 -5.75 4.88
CA VAL A 809 10.23 -4.73 3.95
C VAL A 809 8.72 -4.86 3.74
N ILE A 810 8.22 -6.10 3.65
CA ILE A 810 6.80 -6.38 3.42
C ILE A 810 5.90 -5.92 4.59
N THR A 811 6.43 -5.87 5.81
CA THR A 811 5.71 -5.32 6.98
C THR A 811 5.45 -3.82 6.83
N GLN A 812 6.47 -3.05 6.40
CA GLN A 812 6.29 -1.63 6.12
C GLN A 812 5.32 -1.42 4.95
N GLY A 813 5.53 -2.14 3.84
CA GLY A 813 4.71 -1.99 2.62
C GLY A 813 3.23 -2.31 2.84
N VAL A 814 2.90 -3.43 3.50
CA VAL A 814 1.50 -3.80 3.77
C VAL A 814 0.85 -2.88 4.82
N THR A 815 1.61 -2.38 5.80
CA THR A 815 1.07 -1.40 6.76
C THR A 815 0.74 -0.08 6.06
N TYR A 816 1.65 0.43 5.24
CA TYR A 816 1.43 1.62 4.41
C TYR A 816 0.23 1.43 3.46
N GLU A 817 0.11 0.27 2.80
CA GLU A 817 -0.99 -0.05 1.89
C GLU A 817 -2.32 -0.44 2.58
N SER A 818 -2.37 -0.43 3.92
CA SER A 818 -3.61 -0.50 4.70
C SER A 818 -4.27 0.89 4.90
N LEU A 819 -3.46 1.95 4.82
CA LEU A 819 -3.89 3.31 5.08
C LEU A 819 -4.67 3.89 3.90
N PRO A 820 -5.74 4.67 4.15
CA PRO A 820 -6.42 5.45 3.13
C PRO A 820 -5.46 6.41 2.43
N PHE A 821 -5.64 6.63 1.12
CA PHE A 821 -4.95 7.64 0.32
C PHE A 821 -5.03 9.02 0.98
N ALA A 822 -6.20 9.44 1.47
CA ALA A 822 -6.33 10.75 2.14
C ALA A 822 -5.47 10.85 3.42
N VAL A 823 -5.32 9.75 4.15
CA VAL A 823 -4.47 9.68 5.37
C VAL A 823 -2.99 9.62 5.00
N LYS A 824 -2.63 8.84 3.97
CA LYS A 824 -1.26 8.81 3.41
C LYS A 824 -0.83 10.21 2.97
N SER A 825 -1.66 10.90 2.18
CA SER A 825 -1.41 12.26 1.68
C SER A 825 -1.20 13.28 2.81
N ALA A 826 -2.12 13.32 3.79
CA ALA A 826 -2.01 14.25 4.93
C ALA A 826 -0.78 13.96 5.81
N LEU A 827 -0.43 12.68 6.04
CA LEU A 827 0.79 12.31 6.76
C LEU A 827 2.05 12.68 5.97
N HIS A 828 2.06 12.48 4.66
CA HIS A 828 3.18 12.92 3.80
C HIS A 828 3.36 14.44 3.84
N GLU A 829 2.28 15.23 3.81
CA GLU A 829 2.36 16.69 3.95
C GLU A 829 2.89 17.10 5.34
N GLN A 830 2.41 16.47 6.41
CA GLN A 830 2.88 16.72 7.78
C GLN A 830 4.36 16.35 7.98
N ILE A 831 4.86 15.29 7.34
CA ILE A 831 6.29 14.95 7.35
C ILE A 831 7.10 16.00 6.58
N GLY A 832 6.61 16.43 5.42
CA GLY A 832 7.24 17.52 4.66
C GLY A 832 7.33 18.80 5.48
N ASP A 833 6.24 19.22 6.11
CA ASP A 833 6.18 20.44 6.93
C ASP A 833 7.06 20.34 8.18
N PHE A 834 7.10 19.17 8.83
CA PHE A 834 8.01 18.91 9.95
C PHE A 834 9.48 18.98 9.52
N LEU A 835 9.84 18.40 8.37
CA LEU A 835 11.19 18.48 7.82
C LEU A 835 11.56 19.91 7.40
N GLU A 836 10.66 20.65 6.76
CA GLU A 836 10.86 22.04 6.36
C GLU A 836 11.08 22.95 7.59
N ALA A 837 10.35 22.74 8.67
CA ALA A 837 10.54 23.46 9.94
C ALA A 837 11.84 23.04 10.67
N THR A 838 12.14 21.73 10.73
CA THR A 838 13.30 21.20 11.46
C THR A 838 14.62 21.53 10.78
N TYR A 839 14.65 21.51 9.45
CA TYR A 839 15.84 21.75 8.64
C TYR A 839 15.81 23.12 7.93
N ALA A 840 15.06 24.10 8.44
CA ALA A 840 14.90 25.42 7.82
C ALA A 840 16.23 26.14 7.48
N GLY A 841 17.30 25.91 8.26
CA GLY A 841 18.64 26.44 8.01
C GLY A 841 19.55 25.56 7.13
N ALA A 842 19.06 24.41 6.67
CA ALA A 842 19.83 23.37 5.96
C ALA A 842 18.97 22.57 4.96
N LEU A 843 17.93 23.18 4.37
CA LEU A 843 16.94 22.48 3.53
C LEU A 843 17.57 21.69 2.36
N ASP A 844 18.71 22.17 1.85
CA ASP A 844 19.44 21.52 0.75
C ASP A 844 19.97 20.12 1.12
N SER A 845 20.17 19.80 2.41
CA SER A 845 20.57 18.47 2.86
C SER A 845 19.40 17.49 3.05
N VAL A 846 18.16 17.91 2.78
CA VAL A 846 16.94 17.07 2.91
C VAL A 846 16.00 17.20 1.70
N LEU A 847 16.46 17.76 0.58
CA LEU A 847 15.63 17.97 -0.62
C LEU A 847 15.00 16.69 -1.15
N ASP A 848 15.73 15.57 -1.17
CA ASP A 848 15.20 14.29 -1.65
C ASP A 848 14.04 13.78 -0.79
N LEU A 849 14.10 14.00 0.53
CA LEU A 849 13.00 13.66 1.45
C LEU A 849 11.82 14.60 1.24
N LEU A 850 12.04 15.91 1.17
CA LEU A 850 10.99 16.90 0.91
C LEU A 850 10.29 16.62 -0.43
N ALA A 851 11.05 16.29 -1.47
CA ALA A 851 10.53 15.87 -2.77
C ALA A 851 9.77 14.53 -2.69
N PHE A 852 10.29 13.53 -1.98
CA PHE A 852 9.62 12.23 -1.78
C PHE A 852 8.27 12.36 -1.05
N HIS A 853 8.22 13.17 0.01
CA HIS A 853 7.01 13.37 0.81
C HIS A 853 6.01 14.27 0.08
N TYR A 854 6.37 15.46 -0.40
CA TYR A 854 5.40 16.34 -1.06
C TYR A 854 4.88 15.79 -2.39
N ASP A 855 5.64 14.93 -3.10
CA ASP A 855 5.14 14.22 -4.28
C ASP A 855 3.98 13.24 -4.00
N ARG A 856 3.84 12.80 -2.74
CA ARG A 856 2.75 11.94 -2.24
C ARG A 856 1.66 12.71 -1.49
N SER A 857 1.78 14.04 -1.42
CA SER A 857 0.77 14.95 -0.85
C SER A 857 -0.12 15.56 -1.92
N GLU A 858 -1.24 16.17 -1.52
CA GLU A 858 -2.06 17.01 -2.40
C GLU A 858 -1.54 18.47 -2.50
N ASN A 859 -0.45 18.82 -1.80
CA ASN A 859 0.17 20.14 -1.85
C ASN A 859 0.97 20.35 -3.15
N LEU A 860 0.26 20.62 -4.24
CA LEU A 860 0.82 20.82 -5.57
C LEU A 860 1.89 21.94 -5.63
N ALA A 861 1.77 22.97 -4.77
CA ALA A 861 2.73 24.07 -4.71
C ALA A 861 4.09 23.61 -4.16
N LYS A 862 4.11 22.97 -2.98
CA LYS A 862 5.35 22.42 -2.40
C LYS A 862 5.90 21.25 -3.23
N ARG A 863 5.03 20.42 -3.82
CA ARG A 863 5.40 19.36 -4.76
C ARG A 863 6.20 19.90 -5.96
N ARG A 864 5.68 20.93 -6.66
CA ARG A 864 6.39 21.62 -7.76
C ARG A 864 7.75 22.16 -7.30
N LEU A 865 7.77 22.87 -6.16
CA LEU A 865 8.97 23.50 -5.62
C LEU A 865 10.07 22.48 -5.30
N TYR A 866 9.75 21.43 -4.55
CA TYR A 866 10.75 20.49 -4.04
C TYR A 866 11.20 19.47 -5.06
N LEU A 867 10.33 19.00 -5.97
CA LEU A 867 10.78 18.20 -7.13
C LEU A 867 11.76 19.00 -8.01
N ARG A 868 11.46 20.28 -8.32
CA ARG A 868 12.37 21.11 -9.13
C ARG A 868 13.71 21.35 -8.42
N ARG A 869 13.70 21.70 -7.12
CA ARG A 869 14.94 21.89 -6.33
C ARG A 869 15.77 20.60 -6.22
N ALA A 870 15.13 19.45 -6.03
CA ALA A 870 15.83 18.17 -5.98
C ALA A 870 16.44 17.81 -7.33
N GLY A 871 15.74 18.04 -8.45
CA GLY A 871 16.30 17.89 -9.80
C GLY A 871 17.48 18.82 -10.08
N GLU A 872 17.38 20.10 -9.68
CA GLU A 872 18.46 21.08 -9.80
C GLU A 872 19.70 20.72 -8.95
N ALA A 873 19.49 20.24 -7.72
CA ALA A 873 20.56 19.78 -6.84
C ALA A 873 21.21 18.49 -7.36
N ALA A 874 20.40 17.50 -7.78
CA ALA A 874 20.88 16.26 -8.40
C ALA A 874 21.69 16.54 -9.68
N GLN A 875 21.24 17.47 -10.52
CA GLN A 875 21.98 17.92 -11.71
C GLN A 875 23.33 18.55 -11.33
N ALA A 876 23.37 19.42 -10.31
CA ALA A 876 24.60 20.05 -9.83
C ALA A 876 25.59 19.06 -9.18
N LEU A 877 25.09 17.96 -8.61
CA LEU A 877 25.87 16.87 -8.04
C LEU A 877 26.21 15.75 -9.06
N TYR A 878 25.84 15.91 -10.33
CA TYR A 878 25.97 14.89 -11.39
C TYR A 878 25.24 13.56 -11.09
N ALA A 879 24.25 13.57 -10.22
CA ALA A 879 23.33 12.46 -9.94
C ALA A 879 22.26 12.35 -11.05
N ASN A 880 22.74 12.10 -12.27
CA ASN A 880 21.99 12.27 -13.52
C ASN A 880 20.66 11.51 -13.56
N ASP A 881 20.64 10.25 -13.12
CA ASP A 881 19.42 9.41 -13.14
C ASP A 881 18.33 9.91 -12.16
N ALA A 882 18.73 10.58 -11.08
CA ALA A 882 17.81 11.25 -10.14
C ALA A 882 17.33 12.60 -10.70
N ALA A 883 18.21 13.36 -11.35
CA ALA A 883 17.83 14.60 -12.02
C ALA A 883 16.81 14.35 -13.14
N ILE A 884 16.99 13.29 -13.94
CA ILE A 884 16.04 12.86 -14.97
C ILE A 884 14.68 12.51 -14.35
N ASP A 885 14.65 11.70 -13.30
CA ASP A 885 13.41 11.32 -12.61
C ASP A 885 12.67 12.55 -12.04
N TYR A 886 13.36 13.43 -11.32
CA TYR A 886 12.77 14.64 -10.74
C TYR A 886 12.26 15.63 -11.80
N PHE A 887 13.03 15.88 -12.88
CA PHE A 887 12.57 16.77 -13.95
C PHE A 887 11.39 16.18 -14.73
N THR A 888 11.40 14.87 -15.01
CA THR A 888 10.29 14.17 -15.67
C THR A 888 9.01 14.20 -14.83
N ARG A 889 9.13 14.02 -13.50
CA ARG A 889 7.99 14.08 -12.56
C ARG A 889 7.46 15.49 -12.34
N VAL A 890 8.29 16.53 -12.42
CA VAL A 890 7.84 17.93 -12.21
C VAL A 890 7.27 18.59 -13.46
N LEU A 891 7.78 18.28 -14.65
CA LEU A 891 7.37 18.89 -15.92
C LEU A 891 5.84 18.92 -16.15
N PRO A 892 5.09 17.80 -16.07
CA PRO A 892 3.63 17.80 -16.28
C PRO A 892 2.85 18.51 -15.15
N LEU A 893 3.51 18.84 -14.04
CA LEU A 893 2.91 19.60 -12.94
C LEU A 893 3.10 21.10 -13.13
N LEU A 894 4.17 21.55 -13.81
CA LEU A 894 4.51 22.96 -13.97
C LEU A 894 3.54 23.70 -14.90
N PRO A 895 3.34 25.02 -14.71
CA PRO A 895 2.64 25.84 -15.69
C PRO A 895 3.53 26.07 -16.93
N PRO A 896 2.96 26.38 -18.12
CA PRO A 896 3.71 26.41 -19.38
C PRO A 896 4.93 27.33 -19.38
N GLU A 897 4.87 28.45 -18.66
CA GLU A 897 5.96 29.42 -18.52
C GLU A 897 7.24 28.84 -17.89
N ASP A 898 7.15 27.82 -17.04
CA ASP A 898 8.29 27.16 -16.41
C ASP A 898 8.86 25.99 -17.26
N HIS A 899 8.13 25.53 -18.29
CA HIS A 899 8.49 24.34 -19.08
C HIS A 899 9.85 24.47 -19.80
N PRO A 900 10.19 25.59 -20.48
CA PRO A 900 11.41 25.66 -21.28
C PRO A 900 12.70 25.40 -20.47
N ASN A 901 12.77 25.90 -19.24
CA ASN A 901 13.98 25.75 -18.42
C ASN A 901 14.18 24.30 -17.96
N VAL A 902 13.10 23.62 -17.55
CA VAL A 902 13.16 22.22 -17.11
C VAL A 902 13.41 21.28 -18.29
N LEU A 903 12.81 21.53 -19.45
CA LEU A 903 13.09 20.78 -20.68
C LEU A 903 14.56 20.93 -21.12
N LEU A 904 15.10 22.15 -21.09
CA LEU A 904 16.51 22.41 -21.40
C LEU A 904 17.45 21.67 -20.42
N ARG A 905 17.17 21.73 -19.11
CA ARG A 905 17.97 21.03 -18.09
C ARG A 905 17.90 19.50 -18.25
N LEU A 906 16.72 18.96 -18.52
CA LEU A 906 16.53 17.54 -18.77
C LEU A 906 17.32 17.08 -20.00
N GLY A 907 17.25 17.84 -21.11
CA GLY A 907 18.08 17.60 -22.30
C GLY A 907 19.58 17.64 -22.02
N GLN A 908 20.05 18.58 -21.18
CA GLN A 908 21.47 18.68 -20.76
C GLN A 908 21.94 17.45 -19.99
N VAL A 909 21.11 16.87 -19.12
CA VAL A 909 21.44 15.64 -18.39
C VAL A 909 21.45 14.43 -19.32
N LEU A 910 20.46 14.32 -20.22
CA LEU A 910 20.36 13.25 -21.22
C LEU A 910 21.56 13.25 -22.19
N ASP A 911 21.97 14.41 -22.68
CA ASP A 911 23.16 14.60 -23.50
C ASP A 911 24.45 14.17 -22.76
N LEU A 912 24.58 14.56 -21.48
CA LEU A 912 25.72 14.19 -20.65
C LEU A 912 25.88 12.68 -20.44
N ILE A 913 24.77 11.93 -20.36
CA ILE A 913 24.80 10.46 -20.26
C ILE A 913 24.78 9.74 -21.62
N GLY A 914 24.75 10.47 -22.74
CA GLY A 914 24.81 9.92 -24.09
C GLY A 914 23.46 9.50 -24.69
N GLN A 915 22.33 9.84 -24.06
CA GLN A 915 20.98 9.57 -24.58
C GLN A 915 20.56 10.65 -25.59
N TRP A 916 21.31 10.75 -26.69
CA TRP A 916 21.24 11.87 -27.63
C TRP A 916 19.88 12.05 -28.31
N GLU A 917 19.19 10.97 -28.70
CA GLU A 917 17.87 11.04 -29.33
C GLU A 917 16.82 11.69 -28.39
N GLN A 918 16.81 11.27 -27.11
CA GLN A 918 15.94 11.86 -26.10
C GLN A 918 16.36 13.30 -25.74
N ALA A 919 17.65 13.60 -25.76
CA ALA A 919 18.15 14.97 -25.56
C ALA A 919 17.69 15.90 -26.69
N GLU A 920 17.77 15.46 -27.95
CA GLU A 920 17.28 16.19 -29.12
C GLU A 920 15.79 16.51 -29.00
N GLU A 921 14.98 15.51 -28.64
CA GLU A 921 13.54 15.65 -28.42
C GLU A 921 13.23 16.71 -27.34
N ARG A 922 13.83 16.62 -26.15
CA ARG A 922 13.62 17.60 -25.07
C ARG A 922 14.14 19.00 -25.43
N TYR A 923 15.22 19.12 -26.21
CA TYR A 923 15.70 20.41 -26.70
C TYR A 923 14.78 21.03 -27.77
N LEU A 924 14.16 20.23 -28.65
CA LEU A 924 13.18 20.70 -29.62
C LEU A 924 11.87 21.14 -28.93
N GLU A 925 11.44 20.43 -27.88
CA GLU A 925 10.33 20.87 -27.01
C GLU A 925 10.66 22.19 -26.29
N ALA A 926 11.85 22.30 -25.69
CA ALA A 926 12.31 23.55 -25.05
C ALA A 926 12.33 24.73 -26.03
N LEU A 927 12.77 24.48 -27.28
CA LEU A 927 12.78 25.46 -28.36
C LEU A 927 11.36 25.90 -28.74
N ALA A 928 10.45 24.96 -28.99
CA ALA A 928 9.07 25.27 -29.35
C ALA A 928 8.33 26.04 -28.23
N ALA A 929 8.52 25.64 -26.98
CA ALA A 929 7.92 26.31 -25.82
C ALA A 929 8.49 27.72 -25.63
N SER A 930 9.81 27.90 -25.72
CA SER A 930 10.44 29.22 -25.59
C SER A 930 10.10 30.17 -26.76
N GLU A 931 9.91 29.65 -27.98
CA GLU A 931 9.39 30.44 -29.12
C GLU A 931 7.94 30.88 -28.93
N ALA A 932 7.08 30.04 -28.34
CA ALA A 932 5.70 30.41 -28.02
C ALA A 932 5.59 31.45 -26.89
N LEU A 933 6.54 31.47 -25.96
CA LEU A 933 6.57 32.37 -24.79
C LEU A 933 7.36 33.66 -25.00
N GLY A 934 8.21 33.73 -26.03
CA GLY A 934 9.17 34.83 -26.20
C GLY A 934 10.38 34.75 -25.26
N ASP A 935 10.72 33.57 -24.74
CA ASP A 935 11.95 33.38 -23.97
C ASP A 935 13.16 33.24 -24.90
N HIS A 936 13.66 34.38 -25.35
CA HIS A 936 14.82 34.46 -26.25
C HIS A 936 16.09 33.83 -25.65
N ALA A 937 16.23 33.80 -24.31
CA ALA A 937 17.39 33.25 -23.63
C ALA A 937 17.39 31.72 -23.64
N THR A 938 16.26 31.07 -23.30
CA THR A 938 16.13 29.61 -23.40
C THR A 938 16.09 29.16 -24.86
N ARG A 939 15.43 29.91 -25.75
CA ARG A 939 15.42 29.68 -27.21
C ARG A 939 16.84 29.55 -27.76
N MET A 940 17.69 30.52 -27.46
CA MET A 940 19.10 30.52 -27.87
C MET A 940 19.87 29.35 -27.24
N GLN A 941 19.67 29.07 -25.95
CA GLN A 941 20.35 27.96 -25.28
C GLN A 941 19.98 26.59 -25.86
N ALA A 942 18.70 26.37 -26.18
CA ALA A 942 18.23 25.15 -26.87
C ALA A 942 18.84 25.03 -28.28
N GLN A 943 18.89 26.13 -29.05
CA GLN A 943 19.54 26.14 -30.37
C GLN A 943 21.04 25.85 -30.28
N ILE A 944 21.75 26.38 -29.27
CA ILE A 944 23.17 26.06 -29.04
C ILE A 944 23.35 24.59 -28.64
N ALA A 945 22.47 24.05 -27.79
CA ALA A 945 22.52 22.67 -27.35
C ALA A 945 22.27 21.67 -28.50
N LEU A 946 21.27 21.95 -29.36
CA LEU A 946 21.05 21.22 -30.61
C LEU A 946 22.27 21.30 -31.54
N GLY A 947 22.87 22.48 -31.72
CA GLY A 947 24.08 22.64 -32.53
C GLY A 947 25.27 21.83 -32.00
N GLU A 948 25.47 21.77 -30.68
CA GLU A 948 26.51 20.94 -30.05
C GLU A 948 26.21 19.44 -30.19
N LEU A 949 24.95 19.04 -30.13
CA LEU A 949 24.50 17.66 -30.33
C LEU A 949 24.74 17.18 -31.78
N GLU A 950 24.38 18.00 -32.76
CA GLU A 950 24.69 17.77 -34.18
C GLU A 950 26.21 17.67 -34.41
N ARG A 951 26.98 18.59 -33.81
CA ARG A 951 28.44 18.61 -33.90
C ARG A 951 29.08 17.36 -33.28
N LYS A 952 28.58 16.87 -32.14
CA LYS A 952 29.00 15.59 -31.53
C LYS A 952 28.73 14.39 -32.43
N GLN A 953 27.65 14.42 -33.19
CA GLN A 953 27.27 13.38 -34.16
C GLN A 953 27.90 13.56 -35.56
N GLY A 954 28.78 14.55 -35.75
CA GLY A 954 29.46 14.83 -37.02
C GLY A 954 28.59 15.52 -38.09
N ARG A 955 27.36 15.91 -37.75
CA ARG A 955 26.40 16.60 -38.63
C ARG A 955 26.70 18.11 -38.67
N TYR A 956 27.82 18.45 -39.32
CA TYR A 956 28.40 19.78 -39.24
C TYR A 956 27.61 20.87 -39.98
N ALA A 957 26.79 20.55 -41.00
CA ALA A 957 25.99 21.54 -41.72
C ALA A 957 24.73 21.94 -40.92
N GLU A 958 24.18 20.96 -40.22
CA GLU A 958 23.07 21.03 -39.30
C GLU A 958 23.49 21.83 -38.05
N ALA A 959 24.67 21.51 -37.49
CA ALA A 959 25.30 22.29 -36.42
C ALA A 959 25.52 23.77 -36.82
N ALA A 960 26.05 24.04 -38.01
CA ALA A 960 26.23 25.40 -38.52
C ALA A 960 24.88 26.15 -38.60
N THR A 961 23.83 25.47 -39.04
CA THR A 961 22.47 26.02 -39.13
C THR A 961 21.92 26.40 -37.76
N TRP A 962 22.09 25.54 -36.75
CA TRP A 962 21.66 25.82 -35.38
C TRP A 962 22.44 26.95 -34.71
N TYR A 963 23.77 26.99 -34.83
CA TYR A 963 24.56 28.11 -34.31
C TYR A 963 24.27 29.42 -35.05
N GLY A 964 23.94 29.37 -36.34
CA GLY A 964 23.49 30.53 -37.12
C GLY A 964 22.16 31.10 -36.61
N ARG A 965 21.20 30.24 -36.26
CA ARG A 965 19.93 30.63 -35.61
C ARG A 965 20.18 31.27 -34.24
N ALA A 966 21.01 30.63 -33.40
CA ALA A 966 21.36 31.16 -32.08
C ALA A 966 22.05 32.54 -32.16
N TYR A 967 22.97 32.70 -33.11
CA TYR A 967 23.60 33.99 -33.39
C TYR A 967 22.58 35.06 -33.78
N ALA A 968 21.63 34.74 -34.68
CA ALA A 968 20.63 35.70 -35.14
C ALA A 968 19.69 36.16 -34.01
N VAL A 969 19.25 35.25 -33.14
CA VAL A 969 18.47 35.60 -31.94
C VAL A 969 19.28 36.49 -31.00
N ALA A 970 20.56 36.18 -30.76
CA ALA A 970 21.39 36.99 -29.90
C ALA A 970 21.69 38.39 -30.50
N GLU A 971 21.77 38.51 -31.83
CA GLU A 971 21.93 39.80 -32.52
C GLU A 971 20.64 40.63 -32.47
N GLU A 972 19.47 40.02 -32.71
CA GLU A 972 18.14 40.63 -32.64
C GLU A 972 17.84 41.25 -31.27
N HIS A 973 18.22 40.55 -30.19
CA HIS A 973 17.99 40.98 -28.80
C HIS A 973 19.21 41.64 -28.14
N ALA A 974 20.29 41.89 -28.91
CA ALA A 974 21.55 42.49 -28.46
C ALA A 974 22.27 41.75 -27.31
N ASP A 975 21.98 40.47 -27.08
CA ASP A 975 22.57 39.63 -26.04
C ASP A 975 24.06 39.38 -26.31
N GLN A 976 24.91 40.15 -25.62
CA GLN A 976 26.37 40.05 -25.75
C GLN A 976 26.94 38.71 -25.23
N PRO A 977 26.58 38.21 -24.02
CA PRO A 977 26.88 36.84 -23.62
C PRO A 977 26.47 35.77 -24.64
N GLY A 978 25.27 35.90 -25.20
CA GLY A 978 24.70 35.02 -26.20
C GLY A 978 25.48 35.01 -27.51
N LEU A 979 25.73 36.19 -28.09
CA LEU A 979 26.57 36.38 -29.28
C LEU A 979 27.96 35.77 -29.06
N ALA A 980 28.57 36.02 -27.91
CA ALA A 980 29.87 35.44 -27.56
C ALA A 980 29.83 33.91 -27.41
N LYS A 981 28.69 33.30 -27.05
CA LYS A 981 28.52 31.84 -26.98
C LYS A 981 28.25 31.23 -28.36
N ALA A 982 27.40 31.83 -29.19
CA ALA A 982 27.21 31.38 -30.57
C ALA A 982 28.51 31.45 -31.39
N LEU A 983 29.28 32.54 -31.23
CA LEU A 983 30.57 32.72 -31.91
C LEU A 983 31.64 31.70 -31.51
N ILE A 984 31.76 31.32 -30.23
CA ILE A 984 32.77 30.29 -29.84
C ILE A 984 32.37 28.90 -30.38
N CYS A 985 31.08 28.57 -30.44
CA CYS A 985 30.58 27.34 -31.05
C CYS A 985 30.81 27.30 -32.57
N GLN A 986 30.55 28.40 -33.29
CA GLN A 986 30.90 28.56 -34.71
C GLN A 986 32.41 28.41 -34.96
N GLY A 987 33.25 29.03 -34.12
CA GLY A 987 34.71 28.91 -34.21
C GLY A 987 35.21 27.47 -34.01
N THR A 988 34.61 26.75 -33.06
CA THR A 988 34.92 25.33 -32.78
C THR A 988 34.50 24.42 -33.92
N LEU A 989 33.35 24.70 -34.54
CA LEU A 989 32.89 23.98 -35.73
C LEU A 989 33.84 24.19 -36.92
N ALA A 990 34.20 25.44 -37.21
CA ALA A 990 35.14 25.77 -38.30
C ALA A 990 36.52 25.12 -38.08
N ALA A 991 37.03 25.11 -36.84
CA ALA A 991 38.28 24.43 -36.50
C ALA A 991 38.21 22.91 -36.72
N GLN A 992 37.07 22.27 -36.42
CA GLN A 992 36.83 20.84 -36.66
C GLN A 992 36.63 20.50 -38.15
N GLN A 993 36.22 21.49 -38.97
CA GLN A 993 36.17 21.40 -40.43
C GLN A 993 37.50 21.75 -41.12
N GLY A 994 38.50 22.24 -40.38
CA GLY A 994 39.81 22.65 -40.91
C GLY A 994 39.88 24.09 -41.44
N ASP A 995 38.81 24.88 -41.34
CA ASP A 995 38.85 26.32 -41.64
C ASP A 995 39.33 27.12 -40.42
N TYR A 996 40.65 27.06 -40.20
CA TYR A 996 41.30 27.81 -39.14
C TYR A 996 41.20 29.33 -39.32
N ALA A 997 40.95 29.83 -40.54
CA ALA A 997 40.81 31.27 -40.81
C ALA A 997 39.46 31.78 -40.29
N ALA A 998 38.36 31.09 -40.63
CA ALA A 998 37.05 31.35 -40.05
C ALA A 998 37.06 31.14 -38.53
N ALA A 999 37.65 30.04 -38.04
CA ALA A 999 37.76 29.76 -36.61
C ALA A 999 38.42 30.92 -35.83
N THR A 1000 39.58 31.39 -36.31
CA THR A 1000 40.30 32.52 -35.70
C THR A 1000 39.46 33.80 -35.69
N ALA A 1001 38.71 34.09 -36.76
CA ALA A 1001 37.84 35.26 -36.84
C ALA A 1001 36.66 35.19 -35.85
N HIS A 1002 35.99 34.03 -35.75
CA HIS A 1002 34.91 33.80 -34.79
C HIS A 1002 35.40 33.89 -33.34
N TYR A 1003 36.53 33.27 -33.01
CA TYR A 1003 37.13 33.34 -31.68
C TYR A 1003 37.58 34.76 -31.31
N ALA A 1004 38.26 35.48 -32.21
CA ALA A 1004 38.67 36.86 -31.95
C ALA A 1004 37.47 37.79 -31.67
N ARG A 1005 36.34 37.58 -32.36
CA ARG A 1005 35.10 38.32 -32.11
C ARG A 1005 34.44 37.95 -30.78
N SER A 1006 34.40 36.66 -30.42
CA SER A 1006 33.94 36.20 -29.09
C SER A 1006 34.82 36.78 -27.96
N LEU A 1007 36.14 36.73 -28.11
CA LEU A 1007 37.12 37.27 -27.15
C LEU A 1007 36.94 38.77 -26.91
N ALA A 1008 36.68 39.55 -27.97
CA ALA A 1008 36.43 40.99 -27.86
C ALA A 1008 35.19 41.28 -27.02
N ILE A 1009 34.09 40.54 -27.25
CA ILE A 1009 32.84 40.70 -26.47
C ILE A 1009 33.06 40.29 -25.01
N ARG A 1010 33.69 39.13 -24.74
CA ARG A 1010 33.92 38.65 -23.36
C ARG A 1010 34.84 39.57 -22.56
N ARG A 1011 35.84 40.19 -23.19
CA ARG A 1011 36.67 41.23 -22.56
C ARG A 1011 35.88 42.50 -22.23
N ALA A 1012 34.89 42.88 -23.04
CA ALA A 1012 34.00 44.01 -22.74
C ALA A 1012 33.00 43.71 -21.61
N LEU A 1013 32.75 42.42 -21.32
CA LEU A 1013 31.88 41.93 -20.23
C LEU A 1013 32.64 41.57 -18.94
N ASP A 1014 33.96 41.74 -18.90
CA ASP A 1014 34.87 41.26 -17.82
C ASP A 1014 34.73 39.76 -17.49
N ASP A 1015 34.36 38.95 -18.49
CA ASP A 1015 34.14 37.50 -18.37
C ASP A 1015 35.47 36.74 -18.41
N GLN A 1016 36.30 36.95 -17.37
CA GLN A 1016 37.67 36.43 -17.28
C GLN A 1016 37.76 34.90 -17.46
N LEU A 1017 36.76 34.16 -16.97
CA LEU A 1017 36.73 32.70 -17.04
C LEU A 1017 36.57 32.20 -18.48
N ASN A 1018 35.63 32.75 -19.25
CA ASN A 1018 35.47 32.36 -20.65
C ASN A 1018 36.46 33.09 -21.58
N VAL A 1019 37.06 34.23 -21.18
CA VAL A 1019 38.22 34.81 -21.87
C VAL A 1019 39.38 33.79 -21.91
N ALA A 1020 39.66 33.10 -20.80
CA ALA A 1020 40.66 32.03 -20.77
C ALA A 1020 40.26 30.86 -21.70
N ALA A 1021 38.99 30.45 -21.71
CA ALA A 1021 38.50 29.38 -22.58
C ALA A 1021 38.61 29.72 -24.09
N VAL A 1022 38.29 30.95 -24.50
CA VAL A 1022 38.47 31.39 -25.90
C VAL A 1022 39.95 31.43 -26.27
N LEU A 1023 40.82 31.95 -25.38
CA LEU A 1023 42.27 31.98 -25.63
C LEU A 1023 42.87 30.57 -25.75
N ASN A 1024 42.41 29.61 -24.94
CA ASN A 1024 42.81 28.20 -25.06
C ASN A 1024 42.41 27.57 -26.40
N ASN A 1025 41.27 27.98 -26.98
CA ASN A 1025 40.83 27.51 -28.29
C ASN A 1025 41.51 28.23 -29.48
N MET A 1026 42.28 29.29 -29.23
CA MET A 1026 43.07 30.04 -30.21
C MET A 1026 44.56 29.66 -30.23
N ALA A 1027 44.99 28.74 -29.34
CA ALA A 1027 46.37 28.33 -29.14
C ALA A 1027 46.66 26.94 -29.76
#